data_AF-A0A066WBJ7-F1
#
_entry.id   AF-A0A066WBJ7-F1
#
_cell.length_a   1.000
_cell.length_b   1.000
_cell.length_c   1.000
_cell.angle_alpha   90.00
_cell.angle_beta   90.00
_cell.angle_gamma   90.00
#
_symmetry.space_group_name_H-M   'P 1'
#
loop_
_entity.id
_entity.type
_entity.pdbx_description
1 polymer ?
#
loop_
_entity_poly.entity_id
_entity_poly.type
_entity_poly.pdbx_seq_one_letter_code
_entity_poly.pdbx_strand_id
1 'polypeptide(L)'
;MSPTETPRRHSHSSLASLPSAGSESGAGHNDDEDEGEPLFLGLDCSTQALKCSLLDSALEVLAELEVRFDRDLPHYSTQGGTLTGPEGTGEVHSPVLMCVEALDMLCDRIKEKRWPTHRVRGVSAAGQQHASVYWSHEASSLLSTLDYKKRLVEQLDAWAFSRQIIPNWQDSSTSSECREMEACVGGATELARLTGSRAHERFTGPQIARFRRVEPDAYEATDRISLVSSFITTLLCADGEINGIDESDAPERGWNEKLLAFVAGEQGAEGGEKQQLGPKAKELKRKLGVVESDNGRVVGHIGRWFRKRYGFPKDCVVAPGTGDNPATYLSFVLGDNEGLVSLGTSDTILVSTSSYNPHPEFHTFAHPAQLVSRSKDELEAGHLSSSESSNGNNGNKLRYFAMLVYKNGSLARENVRDQYFNKSWDQFNQAVESSTNLHSTEDGRQKDAMGFYWYRPDIIPSGAYKVQRFVVDGSSSLQADMAREVREFEDPKTNAPVILQSQFLNYRVRSSGILASEQHKDCASASSKTNGHGGATAPEAPATLKRVFAVGGAAANLSIIQTLSDVLGCEVCKPFVEDQDQDDADADGDNHGVAAITDDFSKKVSVNVKKANKKNADFNSCSVAAAYKAKWAYMRLFNAQHAMKHGHSTTTDGHESATEATMPTRKDISFENMVSESKHIRRLRRRIAKRMHISSFSSNVSAASTLTTNSTATAMGGAGGAARLGGFLGMTSADATASASAFESALDDEDEEVDAQEGVVVVASPREERTAMYARRVQWWQALEQRAVQASISEQGVQN
;
A
#
# COMPACT_ATOMS: atom_id res chain seq x y z
N MET A 1 -74.81 -10.01 15.25
CA MET A 1 -75.03 -11.35 14.66
C MET A 1 -73.80 -12.18 15.00
N SER A 2 -73.93 -13.03 16.00
CA SER A 2 -72.94 -14.03 16.42
C SER A 2 -73.64 -15.42 16.29
N PRO A 3 -72.95 -16.56 16.47
CA PRO A 3 -71.72 -17.06 15.83
C PRO A 3 -71.92 -18.55 15.41
N THR A 4 -70.82 -19.30 15.27
CA THR A 4 -70.67 -20.78 15.40
C THR A 4 -71.16 -21.71 14.27
N GLU A 5 -70.27 -22.56 13.73
CA GLU A 5 -70.14 -23.99 14.11
C GLU A 5 -69.15 -24.77 13.21
N THR A 6 -68.23 -25.50 13.86
CA THR A 6 -67.56 -26.70 13.34
C THR A 6 -68.50 -27.90 13.33
N PRO A 7 -68.17 -28.97 12.59
CA PRO A 7 -68.20 -30.29 13.23
C PRO A 7 -66.99 -31.20 12.95
N ARG A 8 -66.77 -32.11 13.91
CA ARG A 8 -65.74 -33.15 13.98
C ARG A 8 -66.20 -34.49 13.35
N ARG A 9 -65.22 -35.21 12.81
CA ARG A 9 -64.90 -36.68 12.83
C ARG A 9 -66.01 -37.76 12.78
N HIS A 10 -65.74 -38.81 11.99
CA HIS A 10 -65.60 -40.27 12.29
C HIS A 10 -65.53 -41.02 10.91
N SER A 11 -64.85 -42.15 10.63
CA SER A 11 -64.09 -43.16 11.40
C SER A 11 -63.58 -44.30 10.47
N HIS A 12 -62.44 -44.95 10.84
CA HIS A 12 -62.00 -46.38 10.65
C HIS A 12 -61.81 -46.97 9.23
N SER A 13 -60.89 -47.89 8.89
CA SER A 13 -59.89 -48.78 9.57
C SER A 13 -58.83 -49.19 8.52
N SER A 14 -57.59 -49.58 8.85
CA SER A 14 -57.19 -50.96 9.16
C SER A 14 -55.70 -51.02 9.56
N LEU A 15 -55.40 -51.81 10.60
CA LEU A 15 -54.07 -52.14 11.13
C LEU A 15 -53.46 -53.36 10.43
N ALA A 16 -52.13 -53.38 10.33
CA ALA A 16 -51.34 -54.62 10.40
C ALA A 16 -50.06 -54.37 11.22
N SER A 17 -49.67 -55.38 11.99
CA SER A 17 -48.83 -55.37 13.18
C SER A 17 -47.41 -55.93 12.97
N LEU A 18 -46.40 -55.26 13.55
CA LEU A 18 -45.16 -55.72 14.26
C LEU A 18 -44.25 -56.82 13.63
N PRO A 19 -42.89 -56.76 13.77
CA PRO A 19 -42.24 -56.97 15.08
C PRO A 19 -40.93 -56.18 15.35
N SER A 20 -40.51 -56.24 16.63
CA SER A 20 -39.30 -55.64 17.19
C SER A 20 -38.04 -56.48 17.00
N ALA A 21 -36.91 -55.77 17.04
CA ALA A 21 -35.56 -56.18 17.49
C ALA A 21 -34.78 -57.18 16.62
N GLY A 22 -33.81 -56.65 15.88
CA GLY A 22 -32.64 -57.34 15.37
C GLY A 22 -31.49 -56.34 15.25
N SER A 23 -30.47 -56.52 16.06
CA SER A 23 -29.21 -55.77 16.05
C SER A 23 -28.40 -56.11 14.79
N GLU A 24 -28.12 -55.13 13.95
CA GLU A 24 -27.03 -55.22 12.96
C GLU A 24 -26.21 -53.94 12.97
N SER A 25 -24.96 -54.11 13.40
CA SER A 25 -23.84 -53.20 13.22
C SER A 25 -23.60 -52.96 11.73
N GLY A 26 -23.87 -51.74 11.26
CA GLY A 26 -23.62 -51.33 9.89
C GLY A 26 -23.01 -49.93 9.85
N ALA A 27 -21.71 -49.90 9.54
CA ALA A 27 -20.90 -48.80 9.02
C ALA A 27 -21.35 -47.37 9.38
N GLY A 28 -20.60 -46.73 10.28
CA GLY A 28 -20.60 -45.29 10.41
C GLY A 28 -20.40 -44.65 9.03
N HIS A 29 -21.40 -43.89 8.58
CA HIS A 29 -21.17 -42.83 7.63
C HIS A 29 -20.24 -41.84 8.34
N ASN A 30 -18.94 -41.94 8.03
CA ASN A 30 -18.07 -40.79 8.17
C ASN A 30 -18.59 -39.76 7.17
N ASP A 31 -19.35 -38.79 7.66
CA ASP A 31 -19.51 -37.48 7.03
C ASP A 31 -18.16 -36.74 7.11
N ASP A 32 -17.10 -37.34 6.56
CA ASP A 32 -15.87 -36.63 6.22
C ASP A 32 -16.19 -35.80 4.97
N GLU A 33 -16.96 -34.71 5.16
CA GLU A 33 -16.95 -33.59 4.22
C GLU A 33 -15.48 -33.28 3.97
N ASP A 34 -15.07 -33.24 2.70
CA ASP A 34 -13.71 -32.94 2.25
C ASP A 34 -13.17 -31.69 2.98
N GLU A 35 -12.47 -31.88 4.12
CA GLU A 35 -11.93 -30.82 4.98
C GLU A 35 -10.66 -30.26 4.32
N GLY A 36 -10.79 -29.81 3.08
CA GLY A 36 -9.74 -29.11 2.38
C GLY A 36 -9.28 -27.90 3.18
N GLU A 37 -7.99 -27.55 3.01
CA GLU A 37 -7.32 -26.47 3.72
C GLU A 37 -8.15 -25.16 3.77
N PRO A 38 -8.19 -24.44 4.90
CA PRO A 38 -8.99 -23.23 5.04
C PRO A 38 -8.56 -22.15 4.05
N LEU A 39 -9.56 -21.43 3.51
CA LEU A 39 -9.37 -20.35 2.55
C LEU A 39 -9.78 -19.00 3.15
N PHE A 40 -9.27 -17.92 2.56
CA PHE A 40 -9.50 -16.55 3.01
C PHE A 40 -9.86 -15.67 1.82
N LEU A 41 -10.92 -14.88 1.95
CA LEU A 41 -11.41 -14.01 0.90
C LEU A 41 -11.18 -12.56 1.30
N GLY A 42 -10.67 -11.74 0.39
CA GLY A 42 -10.64 -10.30 0.60
C GLY A 42 -11.26 -9.57 -0.56
N LEU A 43 -11.98 -8.50 -0.27
CA LEU A 43 -12.66 -7.65 -1.23
C LEU A 43 -11.96 -6.29 -1.32
N ASP A 44 -12.04 -5.63 -2.47
CA ASP A 44 -11.59 -4.26 -2.68
C ASP A 44 -12.69 -3.48 -3.42
N CYS A 45 -13.36 -2.56 -2.71
CA CYS A 45 -14.33 -1.64 -3.28
C CYS A 45 -13.66 -0.32 -3.65
N SER A 46 -13.01 -0.33 -4.80
CA SER A 46 -12.31 0.81 -5.39
C SER A 46 -13.27 1.78 -6.09
N THR A 47 -12.76 2.90 -6.60
CA THR A 47 -13.56 3.87 -7.36
C THR A 47 -14.18 3.29 -8.64
N GLN A 48 -13.49 2.38 -9.34
CA GLN A 48 -13.88 1.90 -10.68
C GLN A 48 -14.47 0.49 -10.70
N ALA A 49 -14.25 -0.28 -9.64
CA ALA A 49 -14.61 -1.68 -9.59
C ALA A 49 -14.72 -2.20 -8.15
N LEU A 50 -15.54 -3.24 -7.97
CA LEU A 50 -15.48 -4.13 -6.82
C LEU A 50 -14.71 -5.40 -7.22
N LYS A 51 -13.67 -5.74 -6.48
CA LYS A 51 -12.79 -6.88 -6.79
C LYS A 51 -12.68 -7.82 -5.60
N CYS A 52 -12.27 -9.06 -5.83
CA CYS A 52 -11.89 -9.98 -4.75
C CYS A 52 -10.77 -10.95 -5.13
N SER A 53 -10.01 -11.36 -4.12
CA SER A 53 -8.96 -12.38 -4.23
C SER A 53 -9.20 -13.49 -3.21
N LEU A 54 -9.15 -14.75 -3.66
CA LEU A 54 -9.27 -15.94 -2.83
C LEU A 54 -7.89 -16.49 -2.55
N LEU A 55 -7.55 -16.66 -1.28
CA LEU A 55 -6.26 -17.12 -0.82
C LEU A 55 -6.35 -18.44 -0.04
N ASP A 56 -5.30 -19.24 -0.10
CA ASP A 56 -5.14 -20.40 0.78
C ASP A 56 -4.56 -20.03 2.16
N SER A 57 -4.34 -21.04 3.01
CA SER A 57 -3.74 -20.82 4.33
C SER A 57 -2.25 -20.45 4.27
N ALA A 58 -1.59 -20.66 3.14
CA ALA A 58 -0.23 -20.21 2.90
C ALA A 58 -0.18 -18.75 2.38
N LEU A 59 -1.33 -18.08 2.24
CA LEU A 59 -1.47 -16.74 1.66
C LEU A 59 -1.16 -16.69 0.15
N GLU A 60 -1.25 -17.83 -0.54
CA GLU A 60 -1.17 -17.88 -2.01
C GLU A 60 -2.50 -17.49 -2.62
N VAL A 61 -2.44 -16.67 -3.67
CA VAL A 61 -3.61 -16.23 -4.41
C VAL A 61 -4.02 -17.35 -5.36
N LEU A 62 -5.19 -17.94 -5.10
CA LEU A 62 -5.74 -19.02 -5.89
C LEU A 62 -6.52 -18.51 -7.10
N ALA A 63 -7.27 -17.43 -6.92
CA ALA A 63 -8.10 -16.86 -7.96
C ALA A 63 -8.51 -15.43 -7.64
N GLU A 64 -8.83 -14.66 -8.68
CA GLU A 64 -9.34 -13.29 -8.57
C GLU A 64 -10.56 -13.08 -9.47
N LEU A 65 -11.46 -12.20 -9.02
CA LEU A 65 -12.61 -11.75 -9.78
C LEU A 65 -12.78 -10.24 -9.60
N GLU A 66 -13.42 -9.62 -10.58
CA GLU A 66 -13.77 -8.20 -10.53
C GLU A 66 -15.15 -7.98 -11.12
N VAL A 67 -15.80 -6.90 -10.71
CA VAL A 67 -16.97 -6.26 -11.34
C VAL A 67 -16.57 -4.81 -11.62
N ARG A 68 -16.42 -4.45 -12.88
CA ARG A 68 -16.08 -3.08 -13.31
C ARG A 68 -17.34 -2.28 -13.51
N PHE A 69 -17.50 -1.18 -12.78
CA PHE A 69 -18.76 -0.46 -12.68
C PHE A 69 -19.29 0.00 -14.05
N ASP A 70 -18.51 0.74 -14.83
CA ASP A 70 -18.96 1.26 -16.13
C ASP A 70 -19.26 0.14 -17.16
N ARG A 71 -18.52 -0.99 -17.09
CA ARG A 71 -18.65 -2.10 -18.04
C ARG A 71 -19.83 -2.99 -17.69
N ASP A 72 -19.91 -3.37 -16.42
CA ASP A 72 -20.79 -4.43 -15.93
C ASP A 72 -22.12 -3.88 -15.41
N LEU A 73 -22.16 -2.60 -15.01
CA LEU A 73 -23.34 -1.90 -14.48
C LEU A 73 -23.61 -0.57 -15.23
N PRO A 74 -23.69 -0.59 -16.59
CA PRO A 74 -23.76 0.63 -17.39
C PRO A 74 -25.02 1.48 -17.15
N HIS A 75 -26.07 0.91 -16.55
CA HIS A 75 -27.32 1.63 -16.24
C HIS A 75 -27.14 2.74 -15.21
N TYR A 76 -26.09 2.71 -14.38
CA TYR A 76 -25.74 3.83 -13.50
C TYR A 76 -25.10 5.01 -14.24
N SER A 77 -24.76 4.85 -15.53
CA SER A 77 -24.22 5.91 -16.40
C SER A 77 -22.96 6.59 -15.85
N THR A 78 -22.15 5.85 -15.08
CA THR A 78 -20.89 6.35 -14.52
C THR A 78 -19.79 6.44 -15.55
N GLN A 79 -18.81 7.31 -15.29
CA GLN A 79 -17.52 7.33 -15.97
C GLN A 79 -16.40 7.22 -14.93
N GLY A 80 -15.58 6.18 -15.08
CA GLY A 80 -14.62 5.78 -14.05
C GLY A 80 -15.30 5.42 -12.73
N GLY A 81 -16.54 4.91 -12.75
CA GLY A 81 -17.32 4.61 -11.54
C GLY A 81 -17.85 5.84 -10.79
N THR A 82 -17.78 7.02 -11.37
CA THR A 82 -18.26 8.27 -10.76
C THR A 82 -19.22 9.03 -11.66
N LEU A 83 -20.00 9.91 -11.04
CA LEU A 83 -20.80 10.97 -11.64
C LEU A 83 -20.22 12.31 -11.16
N THR A 84 -20.36 13.32 -12.01
CA THR A 84 -20.00 14.70 -11.67
C THR A 84 -21.25 15.49 -11.38
N GLY A 85 -21.20 16.35 -10.36
CA GLY A 85 -22.28 17.29 -10.08
C GLY A 85 -22.36 18.41 -11.14
N PRO A 86 -23.23 19.41 -10.92
CA PRO A 86 -23.36 20.55 -11.83
C PRO A 86 -22.00 21.22 -12.10
N GLU A 87 -21.82 21.73 -13.32
CA GLU A 87 -20.56 22.37 -13.73
C GLU A 87 -20.14 23.47 -12.75
N GLY A 88 -18.86 23.44 -12.33
CA GLY A 88 -18.29 24.41 -11.40
C GLY A 88 -18.48 24.11 -9.91
N THR A 89 -19.26 23.09 -9.52
CA THR A 89 -19.40 22.73 -8.09
C THR A 89 -18.20 21.98 -7.54
N GLY A 90 -17.44 21.30 -8.40
CA GLY A 90 -16.36 20.39 -8.00
C GLY A 90 -16.85 19.09 -7.36
N GLU A 91 -18.16 18.82 -7.40
CA GLU A 91 -18.77 17.65 -6.79
C GLU A 91 -18.52 16.39 -7.62
N VAL A 92 -18.11 15.31 -6.96
CA VAL A 92 -17.90 13.99 -7.57
C VAL A 92 -18.41 12.91 -6.63
N HIS A 93 -19.27 12.02 -7.11
CA HIS A 93 -19.89 11.00 -6.29
C HIS A 93 -20.19 9.71 -7.07
N SER A 94 -20.49 8.63 -6.36
CA SER A 94 -20.91 7.35 -6.95
C SER A 94 -22.30 6.95 -6.40
N PRO A 95 -23.19 6.32 -7.18
CA PRO A 95 -24.44 5.80 -6.64
C PRO A 95 -24.18 4.69 -5.62
N VAL A 96 -24.79 4.76 -4.43
CA VAL A 96 -24.54 3.78 -3.36
C VAL A 96 -24.95 2.35 -3.76
N LEU A 97 -26.05 2.23 -4.51
CA LEU A 97 -26.60 0.96 -4.96
C LEU A 97 -25.74 0.28 -6.02
N MET A 98 -24.91 1.02 -6.73
CA MET A 98 -23.94 0.44 -7.66
C MET A 98 -22.97 -0.49 -6.94
N CYS A 99 -22.50 -0.11 -5.73
CA CYS A 99 -21.65 -0.97 -4.91
C CYS A 99 -22.41 -2.19 -4.36
N VAL A 100 -23.69 -2.03 -4.01
CA VAL A 100 -24.55 -3.14 -3.55
C VAL A 100 -24.78 -4.16 -4.68
N GLU A 101 -25.16 -3.67 -5.87
CA GLU A 101 -25.39 -4.51 -7.05
C GLU A 101 -24.10 -5.16 -7.54
N ALA A 102 -22.96 -4.46 -7.44
CA ALA A 102 -21.66 -5.04 -7.74
C ALA A 102 -21.34 -6.22 -6.80
N LEU A 103 -21.73 -6.15 -5.52
CA LEU A 103 -21.55 -7.26 -4.57
C LEU A 103 -22.43 -8.46 -4.93
N ASP A 104 -23.70 -8.25 -5.28
CA ASP A 104 -24.58 -9.30 -5.81
C ASP A 104 -23.93 -9.99 -7.03
N MET A 105 -23.46 -9.20 -8.00
CA MET A 105 -22.86 -9.71 -9.23
C MET A 105 -21.52 -10.43 -8.96
N LEU A 106 -20.69 -9.92 -8.05
CA LEU A 106 -19.43 -10.55 -7.68
C LEU A 106 -19.68 -11.92 -7.05
N CYS A 107 -20.66 -12.03 -6.15
CA CYS A 107 -21.05 -13.32 -5.56
C CYS A 107 -21.65 -14.28 -6.59
N ASP A 108 -22.45 -13.79 -7.54
CA ASP A 108 -22.93 -14.59 -8.67
C ASP A 108 -21.75 -15.13 -9.50
N ARG A 109 -20.73 -14.31 -9.81
CA ARG A 109 -19.49 -14.75 -10.49
C ARG A 109 -18.69 -15.78 -9.70
N ILE A 110 -18.56 -15.60 -8.38
CA ILE A 110 -17.91 -16.59 -7.49
C ILE A 110 -18.61 -17.95 -7.60
N LYS A 111 -19.94 -17.95 -7.59
CA LYS A 111 -20.76 -19.17 -7.73
C LYS A 111 -20.63 -19.81 -9.12
N GLU A 112 -20.70 -19.01 -10.19
CA GLU A 112 -20.53 -19.46 -11.57
C GLU A 112 -19.16 -20.11 -11.80
N LYS A 113 -18.11 -19.53 -11.21
CA LYS A 113 -16.74 -20.07 -11.21
C LYS A 113 -16.53 -21.23 -10.23
N ARG A 114 -17.56 -21.62 -9.47
CA ARG A 114 -17.55 -22.73 -8.51
C ARG A 114 -16.41 -22.63 -7.49
N TRP A 115 -16.12 -21.42 -7.01
CA TRP A 115 -15.16 -21.26 -5.93
C TRP A 115 -15.62 -22.06 -4.69
N PRO A 116 -14.71 -22.72 -3.96
CA PRO A 116 -15.04 -23.56 -2.82
C PRO A 116 -15.39 -22.72 -1.57
N THR A 117 -16.50 -21.97 -1.64
CA THR A 117 -16.96 -21.04 -0.59
C THR A 117 -17.14 -21.71 0.78
N HIS A 118 -17.48 -23.00 0.82
CA HIS A 118 -17.59 -23.81 2.04
C HIS A 118 -16.26 -23.94 2.82
N ARG A 119 -15.11 -23.71 2.16
CA ARG A 119 -13.78 -23.69 2.79
C ARG A 119 -13.34 -22.31 3.28
N VAL A 120 -14.07 -21.24 2.94
CA VAL A 120 -13.69 -19.87 3.33
C VAL A 120 -13.94 -19.68 4.82
N ARG A 121 -12.87 -19.53 5.60
CA ARG A 121 -12.94 -19.36 7.07
C ARG A 121 -12.85 -17.91 7.53
N GLY A 122 -12.42 -16.98 6.67
CA GLY A 122 -12.40 -15.56 6.99
C GLY A 122 -12.62 -14.68 5.76
N VAL A 123 -13.30 -13.55 5.95
CA VAL A 123 -13.47 -12.48 4.96
C VAL A 123 -13.11 -11.11 5.53
N SER A 124 -12.55 -10.22 4.71
CA SER A 124 -12.43 -8.79 5.03
C SER A 124 -12.56 -7.93 3.76
N ALA A 125 -12.48 -6.61 3.91
CA ALA A 125 -12.64 -5.67 2.81
C ALA A 125 -11.66 -4.50 2.88
N ALA A 126 -11.25 -4.02 1.72
CA ALA A 126 -10.68 -2.70 1.50
C ALA A 126 -11.75 -1.82 0.83
N GLY A 127 -11.75 -0.52 1.12
CA GLY A 127 -12.61 0.44 0.46
C GLY A 127 -11.86 1.71 0.09
N GLN A 128 -12.26 2.35 -1.01
CA GLN A 128 -11.73 3.67 -1.38
C GLN A 128 -11.85 4.64 -0.19
N GLN A 129 -10.73 5.28 0.17
CA GLN A 129 -10.68 6.12 1.37
C GLN A 129 -11.56 7.37 1.28
N HIS A 130 -11.91 7.89 2.45
CA HIS A 130 -12.67 9.13 2.69
C HIS A 130 -14.15 9.10 2.27
N ALA A 131 -14.50 8.25 1.30
CA ALA A 131 -15.84 8.07 0.79
C ALA A 131 -16.79 7.54 1.88
N SER A 132 -17.97 8.15 2.00
CA SER A 132 -18.93 7.90 3.09
C SER A 132 -20.30 7.42 2.59
N VAL A 133 -20.91 6.54 3.38
CA VAL A 133 -22.24 5.97 3.19
C VAL A 133 -23.13 6.37 4.37
N TYR A 134 -24.37 6.74 4.07
CA TYR A 134 -25.32 7.30 5.03
C TYR A 134 -26.52 6.35 5.16
N TRP A 135 -26.53 5.56 6.22
CA TRP A 135 -27.57 4.57 6.52
C TRP A 135 -28.80 5.25 7.11
N SER A 136 -29.98 4.82 6.69
CA SER A 136 -31.25 5.26 7.28
C SER A 136 -31.54 4.57 8.62
N HIS A 137 -32.64 4.94 9.27
CA HIS A 137 -33.14 4.26 10.47
C HIS A 137 -33.65 2.84 10.20
N GLU A 138 -34.00 2.51 8.97
CA GLU A 138 -34.49 1.19 8.57
C GLU A 138 -33.37 0.18 8.29
N ALA A 139 -32.13 0.67 8.07
CA ALA A 139 -31.00 -0.13 7.62
C ALA A 139 -30.75 -1.39 8.47
N SER A 140 -30.67 -1.25 9.79
CA SER A 140 -30.44 -2.37 10.72
C SER A 140 -31.55 -3.43 10.65
N SER A 141 -32.81 -3.01 10.52
CA SER A 141 -33.93 -3.95 10.39
C SER A 141 -33.89 -4.68 9.05
N LEU A 142 -33.55 -3.99 7.96
CA LEU A 142 -33.44 -4.60 6.63
C LEU A 142 -32.31 -5.63 6.57
N LEU A 143 -31.12 -5.26 7.07
CA LEU A 143 -29.95 -6.14 7.07
C LEU A 143 -30.17 -7.42 7.90
N SER A 144 -30.87 -7.33 9.02
CA SER A 144 -31.17 -8.50 9.87
C SER A 144 -32.23 -9.45 9.29
N THR A 145 -33.01 -9.03 8.28
CA THR A 145 -34.17 -9.76 7.76
C THR A 145 -34.06 -10.17 6.28
N LEU A 146 -32.87 -10.05 5.68
CA LEU A 146 -32.63 -10.36 4.28
C LEU A 146 -33.11 -11.76 3.86
N ASP A 147 -33.86 -11.83 2.76
CA ASP A 147 -34.25 -13.06 2.08
C ASP A 147 -33.14 -13.49 1.10
N TYR A 148 -32.51 -14.63 1.39
CA TYR A 148 -31.44 -15.23 0.58
C TYR A 148 -31.89 -15.63 -0.84
N LYS A 149 -33.19 -15.66 -1.12
CA LYS A 149 -33.72 -15.91 -2.46
C LYS A 149 -33.65 -14.68 -3.36
N LYS A 150 -33.63 -13.48 -2.79
CA LYS A 150 -33.56 -12.20 -3.50
C LYS A 150 -32.15 -11.62 -3.49
N ARG A 151 -31.88 -10.69 -4.41
CA ARG A 151 -30.61 -9.93 -4.44
C ARG A 151 -30.57 -8.87 -3.34
N LEU A 152 -29.39 -8.43 -2.94
CA LEU A 152 -29.23 -7.35 -1.95
C LEU A 152 -29.80 -6.04 -2.50
N VAL A 153 -29.48 -5.69 -3.75
CA VAL A 153 -29.94 -4.43 -4.37
C VAL A 153 -31.47 -4.32 -4.33
N GLU A 154 -32.19 -5.40 -4.63
CA GLU A 154 -33.67 -5.47 -4.59
C GLU A 154 -34.28 -5.23 -3.20
N GLN A 155 -33.48 -5.38 -2.14
CA GLN A 155 -33.92 -5.32 -0.74
C GLN A 155 -33.48 -4.05 -0.03
N LEU A 156 -32.44 -3.38 -0.54
CA LEU A 156 -31.81 -2.20 0.10
C LEU A 156 -32.14 -0.87 -0.61
N ASP A 157 -32.47 -0.90 -1.90
CA ASP A 157 -32.63 0.26 -2.82
C ASP A 157 -33.30 1.51 -2.21
N ALA A 158 -34.55 1.39 -1.78
CA ALA A 158 -35.35 2.56 -1.44
C ALA A 158 -35.30 2.99 0.04
N TRP A 159 -34.72 2.16 0.93
CA TRP A 159 -34.95 2.31 2.37
C TRP A 159 -33.73 2.17 3.23
N ALA A 160 -32.63 1.57 2.76
CA ALA A 160 -31.45 1.37 3.61
C ALA A 160 -30.56 2.61 3.73
N PHE A 161 -30.70 3.58 2.83
CA PHE A 161 -29.83 4.74 2.73
C PHE A 161 -30.63 6.03 2.78
N SER A 162 -30.24 6.94 3.66
CA SER A 162 -30.81 8.29 3.72
C SER A 162 -30.27 9.18 2.59
N ARG A 163 -29.11 8.83 2.03
CA ARG A 163 -28.48 9.49 0.90
C ARG A 163 -28.07 8.46 -0.15
N GLN A 164 -28.50 8.66 -1.39
CA GLN A 164 -28.32 7.71 -2.50
C GLN A 164 -26.95 7.81 -3.20
N ILE A 165 -26.07 8.66 -2.68
CA ILE A 165 -24.75 8.89 -3.23
C ILE A 165 -23.66 8.67 -2.18
N ILE A 166 -22.49 8.26 -2.67
CA ILE A 166 -21.24 8.14 -1.95
C ILE A 166 -20.32 9.26 -2.47
N PRO A 167 -20.01 10.31 -1.66
CA PRO A 167 -19.02 11.31 -2.06
C PRO A 167 -17.68 10.65 -2.36
N ASN A 168 -17.05 11.03 -3.45
CA ASN A 168 -15.81 10.40 -3.92
C ASN A 168 -14.57 11.11 -3.37
N TRP A 169 -13.41 10.43 -3.36
CA TRP A 169 -12.14 11.04 -2.99
C TRP A 169 -11.68 12.16 -3.95
N GLN A 170 -12.25 12.19 -5.16
CA GLN A 170 -12.03 13.24 -6.16
C GLN A 170 -12.89 14.49 -5.93
N ASP A 171 -13.83 14.46 -4.98
CA ASP A 171 -14.70 15.60 -4.66
C ASP A 171 -13.88 16.79 -4.13
N SER A 172 -14.17 17.97 -4.67
CA SER A 172 -13.50 19.23 -4.35
C SER A 172 -14.50 20.34 -3.95
N SER A 173 -15.72 19.96 -3.59
CA SER A 173 -16.84 20.89 -3.39
C SER A 173 -16.88 21.55 -1.99
N THR A 174 -16.00 21.16 -1.07
CA THR A 174 -16.04 21.51 0.37
C THR A 174 -14.93 22.45 0.80
N SER A 175 -14.35 23.24 -0.12
CA SER A 175 -13.25 24.16 0.23
C SER A 175 -13.62 25.18 1.31
N SER A 176 -14.89 25.60 1.41
CA SER A 176 -15.36 26.49 2.50
C SER A 176 -15.30 25.76 3.85
N GLU A 177 -15.87 24.56 3.92
CA GLU A 177 -15.85 23.73 5.11
C GLU A 177 -14.42 23.41 5.56
N CYS A 178 -13.48 23.19 4.63
CA CYS A 178 -12.08 22.98 4.96
C CYS A 178 -11.43 24.19 5.65
N ARG A 179 -11.62 25.40 5.09
CA ARG A 179 -11.08 26.63 5.70
C ARG A 179 -11.67 26.90 7.07
N GLU A 180 -12.99 26.68 7.21
CA GLU A 180 -13.68 26.84 8.49
C GLU A 180 -13.23 25.81 9.52
N MET A 181 -12.99 24.56 9.11
CA MET A 181 -12.47 23.50 9.98
C MET A 181 -11.06 23.81 10.47
N GLU A 182 -10.16 24.25 9.58
CA GLU A 182 -8.81 24.70 9.95
C GLU A 182 -8.90 25.87 10.94
N ALA A 183 -9.70 26.89 10.64
CA ALA A 183 -9.89 28.05 11.51
C ALA A 183 -10.46 27.66 12.89
N CYS A 184 -11.38 26.69 12.94
CA CYS A 184 -11.99 26.21 14.18
C CYS A 184 -10.94 25.73 15.19
N VAL A 185 -9.93 24.96 14.73
CA VAL A 185 -8.94 24.37 15.63
C VAL A 185 -7.68 25.21 15.82
N GLY A 186 -7.46 26.26 15.04
CA GLY A 186 -6.29 27.15 15.15
C GLY A 186 -5.32 27.08 13.96
N GLY A 187 -5.73 26.49 12.84
CA GLY A 187 -5.01 26.44 11.58
C GLY A 187 -4.66 25.02 11.12
N ALA A 188 -4.11 24.92 9.91
CA ALA A 188 -3.75 23.65 9.26
C ALA A 188 -2.76 22.80 10.07
N THR A 189 -1.78 23.43 10.73
CA THR A 189 -0.79 22.72 11.58
C THR A 189 -1.43 22.07 12.78
N GLU A 190 -2.34 22.76 13.47
CA GLU A 190 -3.03 22.21 14.62
C GLU A 190 -4.03 21.13 14.21
N LEU A 191 -4.72 21.31 13.07
CA LEU A 191 -5.56 20.27 12.52
C LEU A 191 -4.77 19.00 12.15
N ALA A 192 -3.58 19.17 11.57
CA ALA A 192 -2.66 18.07 11.30
C ALA A 192 -2.22 17.38 12.59
N ARG A 193 -1.86 18.16 13.62
CA ARG A 193 -1.51 17.61 14.93
C ARG A 193 -2.62 16.72 15.49
N LEU A 194 -3.87 17.16 15.40
CA LEU A 194 -5.02 16.42 15.90
C LEU A 194 -5.35 15.19 15.05
N THR A 195 -5.38 15.32 13.73
CA THR A 195 -6.01 14.32 12.84
C THR A 195 -5.07 13.53 11.95
N GLY A 196 -3.77 13.86 12.00
CA GLY A 196 -2.77 13.32 11.09
C GLY A 196 -2.65 14.10 9.78
N SER A 197 -3.51 15.09 9.51
CA SER A 197 -3.60 15.79 8.22
C SER A 197 -4.18 17.20 8.35
N ARG A 198 -3.85 18.10 7.42
CA ARG A 198 -4.64 19.32 7.26
C ARG A 198 -6.02 19.02 6.64
N ALA A 199 -6.88 20.04 6.50
CA ALA A 199 -8.17 19.83 5.87
C ALA A 199 -8.01 19.64 4.35
N HIS A 200 -8.68 18.64 3.82
CA HIS A 200 -8.81 18.39 2.38
C HIS A 200 -10.27 18.16 2.03
N GLU A 201 -10.69 18.61 0.85
CA GLU A 201 -12.09 18.64 0.46
C GLU A 201 -12.73 17.24 0.46
N ARG A 202 -11.95 16.25 0.05
CA ARG A 202 -12.36 14.85 0.03
C ARG A 202 -12.59 14.24 1.41
N PHE A 203 -12.08 14.83 2.48
CA PHE A 203 -12.18 14.24 3.81
C PHE A 203 -13.62 14.20 4.30
N THR A 204 -13.93 13.13 5.03
CA THR A 204 -15.30 12.82 5.42
C THR A 204 -15.92 13.89 6.34
N GLY A 205 -15.12 14.51 7.21
CA GLY A 205 -15.59 15.59 8.09
C GLY A 205 -16.18 16.79 7.32
N PRO A 206 -15.42 17.44 6.42
CA PRO A 206 -15.94 18.48 5.52
C PRO A 206 -17.15 18.03 4.69
N GLN A 207 -17.14 16.79 4.16
CA GLN A 207 -18.26 16.23 3.38
C GLN A 207 -19.54 16.10 4.22
N ILE A 208 -19.45 15.62 5.47
CA ILE A 208 -20.58 15.55 6.41
C ILE A 208 -21.08 16.96 6.76
N ALA A 209 -20.15 17.90 7.02
CA ALA A 209 -20.50 19.27 7.36
C ALA A 209 -21.30 19.96 6.23
N ARG A 210 -20.90 19.72 4.98
CA ARG A 210 -21.62 20.19 3.79
C ARG A 210 -22.96 19.47 3.61
N PHE A 211 -22.99 18.14 3.72
CA PHE A 211 -24.22 17.35 3.61
C PHE A 211 -25.30 17.85 4.58
N ARG A 212 -24.93 18.06 5.85
CA ARG A 212 -25.84 18.64 6.87
C ARG A 212 -26.39 20.01 6.48
N ARG A 213 -25.61 20.84 5.78
CA ARG A 213 -26.02 22.19 5.35
C ARG A 213 -26.91 22.17 4.12
N VAL A 214 -26.59 21.32 3.14
CA VAL A 214 -27.23 21.31 1.81
C VAL A 214 -28.46 20.41 1.77
N GLU A 215 -28.44 19.29 2.51
CA GLU A 215 -29.51 18.28 2.55
C GLU A 215 -29.88 17.91 4.00
N PRO A 216 -30.36 18.88 4.82
CA PRO A 216 -30.57 18.68 6.26
C PRO A 216 -31.58 17.56 6.59
N ASP A 217 -32.65 17.41 5.80
CA ASP A 217 -33.68 16.39 6.04
C ASP A 217 -33.11 14.96 5.86
N ALA A 218 -32.25 14.76 4.86
CA ALA A 218 -31.57 13.49 4.65
C ALA A 218 -30.52 13.22 5.74
N TYR A 219 -29.81 14.25 6.22
CA TYR A 219 -28.90 14.12 7.36
C TYR A 219 -29.63 13.74 8.65
N GLU A 220 -30.80 14.33 8.90
CA GLU A 220 -31.66 13.98 10.03
C GLU A 220 -32.10 12.52 9.93
N ALA A 221 -32.56 12.08 8.76
CA ALA A 221 -32.95 10.69 8.48
C ALA A 221 -31.79 9.67 8.52
N THR A 222 -30.55 10.12 8.73
CA THR A 222 -29.36 9.26 8.81
C THR A 222 -29.22 8.69 10.22
N ASP A 223 -29.25 7.36 10.36
CA ASP A 223 -29.00 6.69 11.64
C ASP A 223 -27.52 6.43 11.90
N ARG A 224 -26.79 5.97 10.88
CA ARG A 224 -25.37 5.63 10.96
C ARG A 224 -24.61 6.14 9.74
N ILE A 225 -23.34 6.46 9.93
CA ILE A 225 -22.41 6.88 8.88
C ILE A 225 -21.26 5.89 8.85
N SER A 226 -20.97 5.35 7.67
CA SER A 226 -19.87 4.42 7.42
C SER A 226 -18.90 5.01 6.40
N LEU A 227 -17.64 4.58 6.43
CA LEU A 227 -16.77 4.65 5.26
C LEU A 227 -17.03 3.44 4.34
N VAL A 228 -16.64 3.52 3.07
CA VAL A 228 -16.81 2.42 2.10
C VAL A 228 -16.24 1.10 2.62
N SER A 229 -15.10 1.15 3.31
CA SER A 229 -14.48 0.00 4.00
C SER A 229 -15.45 -0.67 4.99
N SER A 230 -15.94 0.08 5.98
CA SER A 230 -16.92 -0.39 6.99
C SER A 230 -18.31 -0.69 6.41
N PHE A 231 -18.69 -0.07 5.30
CA PHE A 231 -19.92 -0.34 4.57
C PHE A 231 -19.91 -1.75 3.95
N ILE A 232 -18.84 -2.12 3.25
CA ILE A 232 -18.69 -3.48 2.72
C ILE A 232 -18.59 -4.51 3.85
N THR A 233 -17.86 -4.21 4.92
CA THR A 233 -17.83 -5.06 6.13
C THR A 233 -19.23 -5.28 6.71
N THR A 234 -20.03 -4.22 6.80
CA THR A 234 -21.43 -4.27 7.26
C THR A 234 -22.29 -5.14 6.33
N LEU A 235 -22.13 -5.00 5.02
CA LEU A 235 -22.84 -5.85 4.05
C LEU A 235 -22.42 -7.31 4.15
N LEU A 236 -21.15 -7.62 4.43
CA LEU A 236 -20.67 -9.00 4.61
C LEU A 236 -21.26 -9.66 5.86
N CYS A 237 -21.38 -8.93 6.97
CA CYS A 237 -22.03 -9.43 8.19
C CYS A 237 -23.55 -9.56 8.00
N ALA A 238 -24.21 -8.54 7.45
CA ALA A 238 -25.64 -8.57 7.10
C ALA A 238 -26.52 -9.18 8.22
N ASP A 239 -26.30 -8.75 9.45
CA ASP A 239 -26.96 -9.25 10.68
C ASP A 239 -27.75 -8.16 11.41
N GLY A 240 -27.73 -6.93 10.90
CA GLY A 240 -28.39 -5.75 11.45
C GLY A 240 -27.45 -4.80 12.19
N GLU A 241 -26.20 -5.20 12.46
CA GLU A 241 -25.20 -4.34 13.08
C GLU A 241 -24.43 -3.54 12.03
N ILE A 242 -24.44 -2.21 12.15
CA ILE A 242 -23.59 -1.34 11.33
C ILE A 242 -22.20 -1.29 11.95
N ASN A 243 -21.24 -1.90 11.26
CA ASN A 243 -19.88 -2.11 11.75
C ASN A 243 -19.12 -0.79 11.92
N GLY A 244 -18.19 -0.78 12.88
CA GLY A 244 -17.36 0.39 13.18
C GLY A 244 -16.34 0.70 12.09
N ILE A 245 -15.82 1.93 12.12
CA ILE A 245 -14.74 2.39 11.24
C ILE A 245 -13.40 2.01 11.88
N ASP A 246 -12.49 1.43 11.10
CA ASP A 246 -11.13 1.09 11.54
C ASP A 246 -10.29 2.35 11.84
N GLU A 247 -9.44 2.28 12.88
CA GLU A 247 -8.57 3.38 13.32
C GLU A 247 -7.60 3.87 12.23
N SER A 248 -7.20 3.04 11.26
CA SER A 248 -6.33 3.50 10.16
C SER A 248 -7.08 4.26 9.05
N ASP A 249 -8.41 4.17 9.03
CA ASP A 249 -9.29 4.91 8.12
C ASP A 249 -10.03 6.05 8.86
N ALA A 250 -9.77 6.24 10.15
CA ALA A 250 -10.28 7.33 10.98
C ALA A 250 -9.13 8.23 11.49
N PRO A 251 -9.39 9.54 11.70
CA PRO A 251 -8.42 10.42 12.33
C PRO A 251 -8.41 10.20 13.86
N GLU A 252 -7.22 9.96 14.43
CA GLU A 252 -6.96 9.82 15.87
C GLU A 252 -7.68 8.65 16.57
N ARG A 253 -7.30 8.35 17.81
CA ARG A 253 -7.77 7.25 18.68
C ARG A 253 -9.21 7.40 19.19
N GLY A 254 -10.09 7.91 18.33
CA GLY A 254 -11.45 8.31 18.63
C GLY A 254 -11.77 9.67 18.01
N TRP A 255 -12.97 10.16 18.28
CA TRP A 255 -13.45 11.39 17.66
C TRP A 255 -13.03 12.63 18.46
N ASN A 256 -12.27 13.53 17.83
CA ASN A 256 -11.93 14.82 18.43
C ASN A 256 -13.20 15.65 18.69
N GLU A 257 -13.41 16.05 19.94
CA GLU A 257 -14.66 16.69 20.37
C GLU A 257 -14.91 18.05 19.71
N LYS A 258 -13.85 18.84 19.50
CA LYS A 258 -13.94 20.15 18.87
C LYS A 258 -14.31 20.02 17.39
N LEU A 259 -13.75 19.03 16.71
CA LEU A 259 -14.11 18.72 15.32
C LEU A 259 -15.52 18.14 15.21
N LEU A 260 -15.94 17.27 16.14
CA LEU A 260 -17.33 16.79 16.18
C LEU A 260 -18.32 17.94 16.31
N ALA A 261 -18.09 18.87 17.25
CA ALA A 261 -18.94 20.04 17.43
C ALA A 261 -19.01 20.89 16.15
N PHE A 262 -17.86 21.13 15.51
CA PHE A 262 -17.81 21.85 14.23
C PHE A 262 -18.63 21.16 13.13
N VAL A 263 -18.37 19.87 12.87
CA VAL A 263 -19.04 19.12 11.80
C VAL A 263 -20.55 19.04 12.04
N ALA A 264 -20.96 18.88 13.30
CA ALA A 264 -22.36 18.88 13.71
C ALA A 264 -23.03 20.26 13.60
N GLY A 265 -22.27 21.34 13.34
CA GLY A 265 -22.78 22.70 13.29
C GLY A 265 -23.21 23.24 14.64
N GLU A 266 -22.53 22.81 15.69
CA GLU A 266 -22.76 23.27 17.05
C GLU A 266 -21.81 24.44 17.34
N GLN A 267 -22.39 25.63 17.57
CA GLN A 267 -21.62 26.81 17.97
C GLN A 267 -21.38 26.79 19.48
N GLY A 268 -20.20 27.25 19.92
CA GLY A 268 -19.94 27.56 21.33
C GLY A 268 -19.17 26.46 22.05
N ALA A 269 -17.84 26.57 21.98
CA ALA A 269 -16.92 26.07 22.97
C ALA A 269 -15.84 27.14 23.23
N GLU A 270 -16.26 28.39 23.41
CA GLU A 270 -15.36 29.46 23.84
C GLU A 270 -15.00 29.23 25.31
N GLY A 271 -13.81 28.70 25.55
CA GLY A 271 -13.03 28.88 26.79
C GLY A 271 -13.52 28.16 28.05
N GLY A 272 -13.14 26.90 28.24
CA GLY A 272 -13.17 26.24 29.55
C GLY A 272 -12.63 24.80 29.54
N GLU A 273 -11.83 24.42 30.54
CA GLU A 273 -11.02 23.18 30.60
C GLU A 273 -11.82 21.86 30.72
N LYS A 274 -13.15 21.88 30.78
CA LYS A 274 -13.99 20.65 30.79
C LYS A 274 -15.32 20.91 30.09
N GLN A 275 -15.35 20.83 28.76
CA GLN A 275 -16.57 21.03 28.01
C GLN A 275 -17.18 19.69 27.63
N GLN A 276 -18.41 19.45 28.07
CA GLN A 276 -19.19 18.28 27.67
C GLN A 276 -19.72 18.51 26.24
N LEU A 277 -19.58 17.50 25.36
CA LEU A 277 -20.19 17.53 24.01
C LEU A 277 -21.67 17.97 24.09
N GLY A 278 -22.06 18.93 23.26
CA GLY A 278 -23.45 19.32 23.14
C GLY A 278 -24.28 18.27 22.37
N PRO A 279 -25.60 18.46 22.29
CA PRO A 279 -26.52 17.45 21.79
C PRO A 279 -26.25 17.07 20.32
N LYS A 280 -25.89 18.02 19.45
CA LYS A 280 -25.65 17.71 18.03
C LYS A 280 -24.34 16.96 17.85
N ALA A 281 -23.30 17.34 18.60
CA ALA A 281 -22.03 16.64 18.57
C ALA A 281 -22.14 15.20 19.13
N LYS A 282 -22.95 15.00 20.17
CA LYS A 282 -23.31 13.66 20.69
C LYS A 282 -24.06 12.83 19.66
N GLU A 283 -25.00 13.42 18.94
CA GLU A 283 -25.73 12.74 17.88
C GLU A 283 -24.79 12.33 16.73
N LEU A 284 -23.93 13.22 16.26
CA LEU A 284 -22.93 12.89 15.23
C LEU A 284 -21.98 11.79 15.71
N LYS A 285 -21.49 11.84 16.96
CA LYS A 285 -20.67 10.78 17.56
C LYS A 285 -21.41 9.44 17.55
N ARG A 286 -22.72 9.42 17.81
CA ARG A 286 -23.56 8.21 17.72
C ARG A 286 -23.71 7.72 16.28
N LYS A 287 -23.95 8.62 15.31
CA LYS A 287 -24.04 8.25 13.88
C LYS A 287 -22.73 7.60 13.40
N LEU A 288 -21.58 8.14 13.80
CA LEU A 288 -20.26 7.61 13.45
C LEU A 288 -19.93 6.29 14.17
N GLY A 289 -20.41 6.11 15.40
CA GLY A 289 -20.14 4.92 16.21
C GLY A 289 -18.75 4.92 16.86
N VAL A 290 -18.33 3.77 17.38
CA VAL A 290 -17.01 3.59 17.99
C VAL A 290 -15.99 3.24 16.91
N VAL A 291 -14.80 3.85 16.98
CA VAL A 291 -13.66 3.50 16.13
C VAL A 291 -13.09 2.14 16.57
N GLU A 292 -12.91 1.21 15.63
CA GLU A 292 -12.27 -0.09 15.89
C GLU A 292 -10.76 0.04 15.92
N SER A 293 -10.18 -0.11 17.12
CA SER A 293 -8.73 -0.07 17.37
C SER A 293 -8.08 -1.43 17.55
N ASP A 294 -8.85 -2.52 17.59
CA ASP A 294 -8.31 -3.88 17.47
C ASP A 294 -8.57 -4.39 16.05
N ASN A 295 -7.61 -4.13 15.18
CA ASN A 295 -7.70 -4.45 13.77
C ASN A 295 -7.59 -5.94 13.44
N GLY A 296 -7.26 -6.77 14.44
CA GLY A 296 -7.25 -8.23 14.33
C GLY A 296 -8.44 -8.88 15.01
N ARG A 297 -9.44 -8.12 15.47
CA ARG A 297 -10.64 -8.65 16.11
C ARG A 297 -11.60 -9.22 15.06
N VAL A 298 -12.42 -10.19 15.46
CA VAL A 298 -13.58 -10.61 14.66
C VAL A 298 -14.75 -9.67 14.96
N VAL A 299 -15.21 -8.94 13.93
CA VAL A 299 -16.34 -8.00 14.05
C VAL A 299 -17.70 -8.65 13.84
N GLY A 300 -17.72 -9.85 13.24
CA GLY A 300 -18.93 -10.63 13.04
C GLY A 300 -18.66 -11.94 12.33
N HIS A 301 -19.72 -12.62 11.93
CA HIS A 301 -19.66 -13.78 11.05
C HIS A 301 -20.33 -13.46 9.72
N ILE A 302 -19.95 -14.18 8.66
CA ILE A 302 -20.56 -13.97 7.35
C ILE A 302 -22.09 -14.17 7.42
N GLY A 303 -22.82 -13.24 6.82
CA GLY A 303 -24.27 -13.15 6.96
C GLY A 303 -25.01 -14.38 6.47
N ARG A 304 -26.18 -14.64 7.08
CA ARG A 304 -27.07 -15.76 6.70
C ARG A 304 -27.43 -15.74 5.22
N TRP A 305 -27.52 -14.55 4.63
CA TRP A 305 -27.78 -14.36 3.20
C TRP A 305 -26.69 -15.05 2.34
N PHE A 306 -25.40 -14.77 2.59
CA PHE A 306 -24.28 -15.42 1.88
C PHE A 306 -24.21 -16.92 2.14
N ARG A 307 -24.42 -17.33 3.39
CA ARG A 307 -24.38 -18.75 3.79
C ARG A 307 -25.40 -19.57 3.01
N LYS A 308 -26.65 -19.12 2.97
CA LYS A 308 -27.74 -19.85 2.30
C LYS A 308 -27.70 -19.73 0.78
N ARG A 309 -27.26 -18.60 0.24
CA ARG A 309 -27.28 -18.33 -1.21
C ARG A 309 -26.03 -18.85 -1.95
N TYR A 310 -24.88 -18.77 -1.29
CA TYR A 310 -23.55 -19.03 -1.88
C TYR A 310 -22.72 -20.09 -1.14
N GLY A 311 -23.22 -20.68 -0.05
CA GLY A 311 -22.59 -21.84 0.59
C GLY A 311 -21.40 -21.52 1.50
N PHE A 312 -21.26 -20.28 1.96
CA PHE A 312 -20.26 -19.96 2.99
C PHE A 312 -20.57 -20.67 4.31
N PRO A 313 -19.55 -21.10 5.07
CA PRO A 313 -19.77 -21.83 6.31
C PRO A 313 -20.15 -20.88 7.46
N LYS A 314 -20.84 -21.40 8.46
CA LYS A 314 -21.42 -20.61 9.56
C LYS A 314 -20.38 -19.95 10.47
N ASP A 315 -19.19 -20.53 10.53
CA ASP A 315 -18.05 -20.12 11.35
C ASP A 315 -17.07 -19.22 10.59
N CYS A 316 -17.35 -18.91 9.32
CA CYS A 316 -16.60 -17.92 8.55
C CYS A 316 -16.66 -16.56 9.26
N VAL A 317 -15.49 -16.07 9.69
CA VAL A 317 -15.36 -14.81 10.43
C VAL A 317 -15.27 -13.63 9.48
N VAL A 318 -15.72 -12.46 9.94
CA VAL A 318 -15.51 -11.18 9.25
C VAL A 318 -14.54 -10.35 10.09
N ALA A 319 -13.47 -9.87 9.45
CA ALA A 319 -12.48 -8.97 10.06
C ALA A 319 -12.76 -7.50 9.65
N PRO A 320 -12.37 -6.52 10.49
CA PRO A 320 -12.56 -5.10 10.20
C PRO A 320 -12.02 -4.74 8.82
N GLY A 321 -12.86 -4.10 8.00
CA GLY A 321 -12.41 -3.51 6.75
C GLY A 321 -11.45 -2.35 7.01
N THR A 322 -10.73 -1.92 5.98
CA THR A 322 -9.80 -0.77 6.07
C THR A 322 -9.76 0.01 4.77
N GLY A 323 -9.12 1.19 4.77
CA GLY A 323 -8.92 1.98 3.56
C GLY A 323 -8.01 1.28 2.54
N ASP A 324 -8.10 1.65 1.27
CA ASP A 324 -7.26 1.12 0.19
C ASP A 324 -5.75 1.40 0.35
N ASN A 325 -5.35 2.60 0.80
CA ASN A 325 -3.94 2.89 1.09
C ASN A 325 -3.42 2.12 2.32
N PRO A 326 -4.15 2.05 3.46
CA PRO A 326 -3.79 1.14 4.55
C PRO A 326 -3.73 -0.35 4.11
N ALA A 327 -4.65 -0.80 3.25
CA ALA A 327 -4.59 -2.16 2.69
C ALA A 327 -3.33 -2.35 1.82
N THR A 328 -3.04 -1.41 0.92
CA THR A 328 -1.81 -1.41 0.12
C THR A 328 -0.57 -1.42 1.01
N TYR A 329 -0.54 -0.65 2.08
CA TYR A 329 0.54 -0.70 3.06
C TYR A 329 0.74 -2.11 3.64
N LEU A 330 -0.35 -2.79 4.03
CA LEU A 330 -0.29 -4.16 4.56
C LEU A 330 0.17 -5.20 3.54
N SER A 331 -0.04 -5.00 2.23
CA SER A 331 0.38 -5.97 1.21
C SER A 331 1.90 -6.06 1.09
N PHE A 332 2.62 -5.00 1.47
CA PHE A 332 4.10 -4.97 1.46
C PHE A 332 4.73 -5.32 2.80
N VAL A 333 3.95 -5.37 3.89
CA VAL A 333 4.41 -5.77 5.23
C VAL A 333 5.63 -4.95 5.67
N LEU A 334 5.58 -3.64 5.45
CA LEU A 334 6.71 -2.75 5.70
C LEU A 334 7.18 -2.82 7.16
N GLY A 335 8.47 -3.06 7.35
CA GLY A 335 9.11 -2.98 8.66
C GLY A 335 9.25 -1.53 9.14
N ASP A 336 9.64 -1.36 10.40
CA ASP A 336 9.88 -0.04 10.99
C ASP A 336 10.95 0.73 10.20
N ASN A 337 10.60 1.95 9.78
CA ASN A 337 11.39 2.87 8.95
C ASN A 337 11.65 2.37 7.52
N GLU A 338 10.83 1.45 7.00
CA GLU A 338 10.79 1.12 5.58
C GLU A 338 9.74 1.96 4.85
N GLY A 339 9.89 2.06 3.52
CA GLY A 339 8.93 2.79 2.69
C GLY A 339 8.50 2.05 1.43
N LEU A 340 7.40 2.48 0.84
CA LEU A 340 6.96 2.11 -0.50
C LEU A 340 6.95 3.37 -1.35
N VAL A 341 7.56 3.32 -2.54
CA VAL A 341 7.56 4.39 -3.54
C VAL A 341 6.86 3.88 -4.79
N SER A 342 5.63 4.35 -5.01
CA SER A 342 4.87 4.11 -6.24
C SER A 342 5.15 5.23 -7.23
N LEU A 343 5.83 4.92 -8.34
CA LEU A 343 6.21 5.86 -9.38
C LEU A 343 5.23 5.81 -10.57
N GLY A 344 4.17 6.61 -10.52
CA GLY A 344 3.04 6.61 -11.46
C GLY A 344 2.75 7.98 -12.06
N THR A 345 1.54 8.18 -12.61
CA THR A 345 1.06 9.49 -13.08
C THR A 345 1.20 10.55 -11.97
N SER A 346 0.82 10.16 -10.76
CA SER A 346 1.22 10.78 -9.51
C SER A 346 2.13 9.79 -8.78
N ASP A 347 3.14 10.32 -8.09
CA ASP A 347 3.99 9.49 -7.27
C ASP A 347 3.41 9.47 -5.84
N THR A 348 3.33 8.29 -5.24
CA THR A 348 2.82 8.09 -3.87
C THR A 348 3.88 7.38 -3.04
N ILE A 349 4.11 7.87 -1.82
CA ILE A 349 5.10 7.31 -0.91
C ILE A 349 4.43 6.96 0.40
N LEU A 350 4.60 5.72 0.85
CA LEU A 350 4.20 5.28 2.18
C LEU A 350 5.45 5.09 3.03
N VAL A 351 5.42 5.58 4.28
CA VAL A 351 6.55 5.50 5.22
C VAL A 351 6.05 4.88 6.51
N SER A 352 6.61 3.72 6.89
CA SER A 352 6.36 3.10 8.20
C SER A 352 7.09 3.89 9.30
N THR A 353 6.40 4.18 10.41
CA THR A 353 6.99 4.89 11.54
C THR A 353 6.35 4.47 12.87
N SER A 354 7.17 4.42 13.92
CA SER A 354 6.68 4.20 15.29
C SER A 354 6.47 5.50 16.08
N SER A 355 6.53 6.65 15.38
CA SER A 355 6.35 7.98 15.95
C SER A 355 5.22 8.73 15.25
N TYR A 356 4.39 9.43 16.02
CA TYR A 356 3.32 10.26 15.48
C TYR A 356 3.84 11.68 15.23
N ASN A 357 4.30 11.95 14.02
CA ASN A 357 4.81 13.27 13.60
C ASN A 357 3.99 13.87 12.46
N PRO A 358 2.74 14.29 12.71
CA PRO A 358 1.90 14.86 11.67
C PRO A 358 2.40 16.22 11.16
N HIS A 359 2.11 16.51 9.90
CA HIS A 359 2.46 17.78 9.25
C HIS A 359 1.41 18.13 8.17
N PRO A 360 1.14 19.43 7.88
CA PRO A 360 0.18 19.82 6.86
C PRO A 360 0.45 19.33 5.43
N GLU A 361 1.65 18.85 5.14
CA GLU A 361 2.05 18.40 3.80
C GLU A 361 1.88 16.89 3.57
N PHE A 362 1.53 16.11 4.60
CA PHE A 362 1.35 14.67 4.44
C PHE A 362 0.25 14.14 5.36
N HIS A 363 -0.12 12.89 5.12
CA HIS A 363 -1.15 12.21 5.88
C HIS A 363 -0.51 11.18 6.81
N THR A 364 -0.72 11.31 8.11
CA THR A 364 -0.32 10.29 9.10
C THR A 364 -1.55 9.48 9.50
N PHE A 365 -1.44 8.15 9.40
CA PHE A 365 -2.50 7.21 9.73
C PHE A 365 -2.03 6.27 10.84
N ALA A 366 -2.97 5.76 11.64
CA ALA A 366 -2.70 4.62 12.53
C ALA A 366 -2.33 3.39 11.69
N HIS A 367 -1.53 2.48 12.27
CA HIS A 367 -1.15 1.26 11.57
C HIS A 367 -2.39 0.33 11.37
N PRO A 368 -2.68 -0.14 10.14
CA PRO A 368 -3.87 -0.95 9.84
C PRO A 368 -3.89 -2.36 10.45
N ALA A 369 -2.75 -2.79 11.02
CA ALA A 369 -2.63 -3.98 11.87
C ALA A 369 -2.21 -3.61 13.31
N GLN A 370 -2.74 -2.51 13.83
CA GLN A 370 -2.56 -2.10 15.22
C GLN A 370 -3.39 -2.99 16.15
N LEU A 371 -2.78 -3.45 17.24
CA LEU A 371 -3.46 -4.09 18.36
C LEU A 371 -3.44 -3.12 19.55
N VAL A 372 -4.61 -2.78 20.08
CA VAL A 372 -4.74 -2.00 21.31
C VAL A 372 -5.61 -2.78 22.28
N SER A 373 -5.04 -3.17 23.42
CA SER A 373 -5.84 -3.66 24.55
C SER A 373 -6.58 -2.46 25.17
N ARG A 374 -7.91 -2.42 25.05
CA ARG A 374 -8.74 -1.46 25.79
C ARG A 374 -9.21 -2.07 27.11
N SER A 375 -9.21 -1.28 28.18
CA SER A 375 -10.01 -1.61 29.37
C SER A 375 -11.51 -1.42 29.06
N LYS A 376 -12.37 -2.07 29.85
CA LYS A 376 -13.83 -1.97 29.68
C LYS A 376 -14.34 -0.53 29.85
N ASP A 377 -13.69 0.22 30.74
CA ASP A 377 -14.01 1.62 31.01
C ASP A 377 -13.56 2.55 29.86
N GLU A 378 -12.47 2.23 29.16
CA GLU A 378 -12.01 2.96 27.96
C GLU A 378 -12.93 2.76 26.74
N LEU A 379 -13.49 1.55 26.60
CA LEU A 379 -14.49 1.23 25.58
C LEU A 379 -15.78 2.04 25.77
N GLU A 380 -16.19 2.28 27.02
CA GLU A 380 -17.40 3.04 27.35
C GLU A 380 -17.17 4.57 27.36
N ALA A 381 -15.97 5.03 27.73
CA ALA A 381 -15.63 6.46 27.78
C ALA A 381 -15.27 7.07 26.42
N GLY A 382 -14.80 6.27 25.45
CA GLY A 382 -14.44 6.76 24.11
C GLY A 382 -13.35 7.83 24.10
N HIS A 383 -12.53 7.88 25.16
CA HIS A 383 -11.39 8.78 25.32
C HIS A 383 -10.17 7.95 25.73
N LEU A 384 -9.18 7.88 24.86
CA LEU A 384 -7.82 7.53 25.24
C LEU A 384 -7.11 8.84 25.56
N SER A 385 -6.64 9.02 26.80
CA SER A 385 -5.75 10.14 27.10
C SER A 385 -4.47 9.96 26.29
N SER A 386 -4.15 10.90 25.42
CA SER A 386 -2.92 10.95 24.63
C SER A 386 -1.64 11.11 25.46
N SER A 387 -1.69 10.88 26.77
CA SER A 387 -0.58 11.15 27.71
C SER A 387 0.08 9.91 28.31
N GLU A 388 -0.19 8.69 27.85
CA GLU A 388 0.62 7.53 28.29
C GLU A 388 1.74 7.23 27.29
N SER A 389 2.70 8.15 27.27
CA SER A 389 4.07 7.80 26.92
C SER A 389 4.69 7.03 28.10
N SER A 390 5.22 5.84 27.82
CA SER A 390 6.30 5.19 28.57
C SER A 390 6.07 4.89 30.07
N ASN A 391 5.23 3.90 30.42
CA ASN A 391 5.55 2.85 31.44
C ASN A 391 4.37 1.91 31.75
N GLY A 392 3.57 1.53 30.76
CA GLY A 392 2.62 0.42 30.91
C GLY A 392 3.31 -0.92 30.70
N ASN A 393 3.35 -1.76 31.73
CA ASN A 393 4.05 -3.06 31.79
C ASN A 393 3.42 -4.17 30.88
N ASN A 394 2.86 -3.79 29.72
CA ASN A 394 2.26 -4.66 28.70
C ASN A 394 2.47 -4.14 27.25
N GLY A 395 3.73 -4.08 26.80
CA GLY A 395 4.18 -4.56 25.48
C GLY A 395 3.80 -3.89 24.13
N ASN A 396 2.70 -3.14 23.96
CA ASN A 396 2.32 -2.67 22.61
C ASN A 396 2.54 -1.17 22.39
N LYS A 397 3.69 -0.83 21.79
CA LYS A 397 3.96 0.50 21.24
C LYS A 397 3.01 0.79 20.08
N LEU A 398 2.50 2.01 19.99
CA LEU A 398 1.66 2.46 18.88
C LEU A 398 2.49 2.60 17.61
N ARG A 399 1.90 2.25 16.47
CA ARG A 399 2.53 2.32 15.16
C ARG A 399 1.67 3.14 14.21
N TYR A 400 2.33 3.77 13.26
CA TYR A 400 1.73 4.65 12.27
C TYR A 400 2.36 4.40 10.91
N PHE A 401 1.72 4.91 9.88
CA PHE A 401 2.38 5.13 8.60
C PHE A 401 1.99 6.49 8.05
N ALA A 402 2.87 7.09 7.26
CA ALA A 402 2.60 8.36 6.61
C ALA A 402 2.53 8.18 5.10
N MET A 403 1.71 9.01 4.44
CA MET A 403 1.52 9.04 3.00
C MET A 403 1.84 10.42 2.43
N LEU A 404 2.72 10.45 1.44
CA LEU A 404 3.05 11.61 0.62
C LEU A 404 2.50 11.38 -0.79
N VAL A 405 1.88 12.40 -1.40
CA VAL A 405 1.33 12.32 -2.75
C VAL A 405 1.80 13.51 -3.57
N TYR A 406 2.42 13.23 -4.72
CA TYR A 406 2.97 14.23 -5.64
C TYR A 406 2.23 14.18 -6.96
N LYS A 407 1.68 15.32 -7.39
CA LYS A 407 0.88 15.37 -8.62
C LYS A 407 1.75 15.24 -9.87
N ASN A 408 2.95 15.83 -9.83
CA ASN A 408 3.88 15.88 -10.95
C ASN A 408 4.85 14.69 -10.93
N GLY A 409 4.35 13.48 -11.19
CA GLY A 409 5.12 12.22 -11.25
C GLY A 409 5.68 11.90 -12.64
N SER A 410 5.18 10.82 -13.25
CA SER A 410 5.65 10.29 -14.54
C SER A 410 5.46 11.26 -15.70
N LEU A 411 4.35 12.00 -15.74
CA LEU A 411 4.08 12.96 -16.81
C LEU A 411 5.08 14.12 -16.81
N ALA A 412 5.60 14.52 -15.65
CA ALA A 412 6.64 15.53 -15.57
C ALA A 412 7.98 15.00 -16.11
N ARG A 413 8.34 13.76 -15.77
CA ARG A 413 9.51 13.06 -16.32
C ARG A 413 9.40 12.86 -17.83
N GLU A 414 8.22 12.47 -18.30
CA GLU A 414 7.92 12.32 -19.73
C GLU A 414 8.00 13.65 -20.48
N ASN A 415 7.50 14.75 -19.91
CA ASN A 415 7.61 16.07 -20.53
C ASN A 415 9.09 16.47 -20.71
N VAL A 416 9.93 16.27 -19.68
CA VAL A 416 11.37 16.50 -19.79
C VAL A 416 12.01 15.59 -20.85
N ARG A 417 11.68 14.29 -20.88
CA ARG A 417 12.13 13.36 -21.93
C ARG A 417 11.77 13.87 -23.33
N ASP A 418 10.53 14.30 -23.51
CA ASP A 418 10.01 14.70 -24.82
C ASP A 418 10.61 16.01 -25.30
N GLN A 419 10.78 16.96 -24.39
CA GLN A 419 11.31 18.27 -24.73
C GLN A 419 12.82 18.24 -25.03
N TYR A 420 13.60 17.43 -24.32
CA TYR A 420 15.06 17.53 -24.35
C TYR A 420 15.78 16.29 -24.91
N PHE A 421 15.10 15.15 -25.06
CA PHE A 421 15.74 13.86 -25.36
C PHE A 421 15.05 13.11 -26.51
N ASN A 422 14.42 13.83 -27.45
CA ASN A 422 13.76 13.25 -28.63
C ASN A 422 12.77 12.12 -28.29
N LYS A 423 12.08 12.23 -27.14
CA LYS A 423 11.18 11.20 -26.61
C LYS A 423 11.85 9.86 -26.30
N SER A 424 13.18 9.81 -26.20
CA SER A 424 13.97 8.61 -25.92
C SER A 424 14.33 8.52 -24.44
N TRP A 425 13.85 7.45 -23.79
CA TRP A 425 14.28 7.12 -22.44
C TRP A 425 15.77 6.74 -22.39
N ASP A 426 16.34 6.18 -23.45
CA ASP A 426 17.77 5.84 -23.49
C ASP A 426 18.66 7.09 -23.47
N GLN A 427 18.29 8.12 -24.24
CA GLN A 427 19.00 9.41 -24.20
C GLN A 427 18.84 10.12 -22.85
N PHE A 428 17.63 10.06 -22.27
CA PHE A 428 17.38 10.56 -20.91
C PHE A 428 18.26 9.84 -19.89
N ASN A 429 18.30 8.51 -19.93
CA ASN A 429 19.08 7.66 -19.04
C ASN A 429 20.57 7.92 -19.18
N GLN A 430 21.08 8.03 -20.41
CA GLN A 430 22.48 8.37 -20.67
C GLN A 430 22.85 9.72 -20.05
N ALA A 431 21.97 10.72 -20.10
CA ALA A 431 22.20 12.02 -19.45
C ALA A 431 22.18 11.93 -17.91
N VAL A 432 21.34 11.08 -17.33
CA VAL A 432 21.34 10.79 -15.88
C VAL A 432 22.62 10.08 -15.47
N GLU A 433 23.04 9.05 -16.21
CA GLU A 433 24.20 8.21 -15.88
C GLU A 433 25.52 8.94 -16.08
N SER A 434 25.62 9.75 -17.14
CA SER A 434 26.79 10.61 -17.41
C SER A 434 26.87 11.83 -16.48
N SER A 435 25.83 12.09 -15.67
CA SER A 435 25.88 13.09 -14.59
C SER A 435 26.74 12.61 -13.41
N THR A 436 27.92 12.04 -13.69
CA THR A 436 28.91 11.70 -12.68
C THR A 436 29.39 12.95 -11.95
N ASN A 437 29.38 14.10 -12.64
CA ASN A 437 29.80 15.39 -12.10
C ASN A 437 28.92 16.53 -12.65
N LEU A 438 27.98 17.04 -11.84
CA LEU A 438 27.63 18.49 -11.88
C LEU A 438 28.81 19.38 -11.40
N HIS A 439 30.05 18.86 -11.48
CA HIS A 439 31.27 19.36 -10.85
C HIS A 439 32.52 19.30 -11.75
N SER A 440 32.43 18.90 -13.02
CA SER A 440 33.59 18.91 -13.93
C SER A 440 33.27 19.58 -15.25
N THR A 441 33.69 20.84 -15.37
CA THR A 441 34.10 21.40 -16.66
C THR A 441 35.62 21.56 -16.60
N GLU A 442 36.30 21.26 -17.70
CA GLU A 442 37.77 21.34 -17.84
C GLU A 442 38.35 22.75 -17.54
N ASP A 443 37.47 23.75 -17.32
CA ASP A 443 37.79 25.17 -17.14
C ASP A 443 37.72 25.66 -15.68
N GLY A 444 37.46 24.78 -14.70
CA GLY A 444 37.49 25.13 -13.27
C GLY A 444 36.35 26.04 -12.77
N ARG A 445 35.28 26.23 -13.55
CA ARG A 445 34.04 26.90 -13.09
C ARG A 445 33.00 25.86 -12.69
N GLN A 446 32.84 25.64 -11.39
CA GLN A 446 31.76 24.85 -10.81
C GLN A 446 30.41 25.52 -11.12
N LYS A 447 29.46 24.78 -11.70
CA LYS A 447 28.08 25.24 -11.90
C LYS A 447 27.12 24.23 -11.29
N ASP A 448 26.68 24.49 -10.06
CA ASP A 448 25.65 23.70 -9.42
C ASP A 448 24.28 24.08 -9.97
N ALA A 449 23.45 23.09 -10.29
CA ALA A 449 22.12 23.29 -10.84
C ALA A 449 21.05 22.58 -10.00
N MET A 450 19.87 23.20 -9.93
CA MET A 450 18.66 22.63 -9.34
C MET A 450 17.42 23.13 -10.09
N GLY A 451 16.31 22.41 -10.02
CA GLY A 451 15.08 22.82 -10.69
C GLY A 451 13.85 22.12 -10.13
N PHE A 452 12.71 22.77 -10.30
CA PHE A 452 11.40 22.28 -9.90
C PHE A 452 10.51 22.25 -11.14
N TYR A 453 9.83 21.13 -11.40
CA TYR A 453 9.13 20.87 -12.65
C TYR A 453 7.63 20.69 -12.42
N TRP A 454 6.99 21.71 -11.86
CA TRP A 454 5.56 21.68 -11.53
C TRP A 454 4.72 22.12 -12.73
N TYR A 455 4.57 21.24 -13.72
CA TYR A 455 3.73 21.49 -14.90
C TYR A 455 2.25 21.67 -14.55
N ARG A 456 1.82 21.13 -13.40
CA ARG A 456 0.52 21.35 -12.79
C ARG A 456 0.71 21.85 -11.35
N PRO A 457 -0.27 22.57 -10.78
CA PRO A 457 -0.24 22.90 -9.36
C PRO A 457 -0.06 21.61 -8.54
N ASP A 458 1.02 21.55 -7.76
CA ASP A 458 1.35 20.35 -6.99
C ASP A 458 0.53 20.27 -5.70
N ILE A 459 0.48 19.08 -5.11
CA ILE A 459 -0.08 18.85 -3.77
C ILE A 459 0.98 19.20 -2.73
N ILE A 460 2.23 18.80 -2.98
CA ILE A 460 3.36 18.93 -2.07
C ILE A 460 4.55 19.57 -2.81
N PRO A 461 5.00 20.77 -2.39
CA PRO A 461 4.39 21.65 -1.40
C PRO A 461 3.15 22.36 -1.96
N SER A 462 2.24 22.75 -1.06
CA SER A 462 1.06 23.53 -1.43
C SER A 462 1.46 24.89 -2.01
N GLY A 463 0.80 25.31 -3.10
CA GLY A 463 1.12 26.55 -3.81
C GLY A 463 2.24 26.42 -4.86
N ALA A 464 2.90 25.27 -4.96
CA ALA A 464 3.86 24.99 -6.00
C ALA A 464 3.23 24.95 -7.39
N TYR A 465 3.74 25.76 -8.31
CA TYR A 465 3.29 25.80 -9.71
C TYR A 465 4.37 26.41 -10.60
N LYS A 466 4.52 25.89 -11.83
CA LYS A 466 5.47 26.25 -12.89
C LYS A 466 6.83 25.57 -12.81
N VAL A 467 7.53 25.58 -13.94
CA VAL A 467 8.92 25.09 -14.05
C VAL A 467 9.88 26.21 -13.68
N GLN A 468 10.78 25.95 -12.74
CA GLN A 468 11.81 26.91 -12.30
C GLN A 468 13.17 26.24 -12.24
N ARG A 469 14.21 26.93 -12.68
CA ARG A 469 15.57 26.40 -12.78
C ARG A 469 16.55 27.38 -12.16
N PHE A 470 17.50 26.85 -11.41
CA PHE A 470 18.48 27.63 -10.66
C PHE A 470 19.88 27.13 -10.97
N VAL A 471 20.81 28.08 -11.13
CA VAL A 471 22.24 27.82 -11.28
C VAL A 471 23.04 28.63 -10.28
N VAL A 472 24.12 28.07 -9.75
CA VAL A 472 25.09 28.75 -8.89
C VAL A 472 26.43 28.75 -9.63
N ASP A 473 27.01 29.93 -9.85
CA ASP A 473 28.31 30.09 -10.50
C ASP A 473 29.44 30.11 -9.43
N GLY A 474 30.46 29.25 -9.58
CA GLY A 474 31.71 29.28 -8.77
C GLY A 474 31.73 28.34 -7.54
N SER A 475 32.86 28.33 -6.82
CA SER A 475 33.10 27.52 -5.60
C SER A 475 32.30 27.98 -4.38
N SER A 476 31.27 28.79 -4.59
CA SER A 476 30.36 29.33 -3.60
C SER A 476 29.60 28.16 -2.99
N SER A 477 29.77 27.92 -1.69
CA SER A 477 29.03 26.92 -0.91
C SER A 477 27.54 26.97 -1.26
N LEU A 478 26.86 25.82 -1.30
CA LEU A 478 25.43 25.58 -1.60
C LEU A 478 24.47 26.51 -0.82
N GLN A 479 24.49 27.80 -1.13
CA GLN A 479 23.68 28.86 -0.52
C GLN A 479 22.61 29.27 -1.54
N ALA A 480 21.35 29.31 -1.08
CA ALA A 480 20.22 29.49 -1.98
C ALA A 480 20.09 30.91 -2.54
N ASP A 481 20.48 31.93 -1.77
CA ASP A 481 20.52 33.35 -2.17
C ASP A 481 21.47 33.60 -3.35
N MET A 482 22.58 32.86 -3.43
CA MET A 482 23.53 32.92 -4.54
C MET A 482 23.05 32.21 -5.81
N ALA A 483 21.97 31.41 -5.73
CA ALA A 483 21.43 30.73 -6.89
C ALA A 483 20.62 31.71 -7.77
N ARG A 484 20.98 31.81 -9.04
CA ARG A 484 20.30 32.63 -10.03
C ARG A 484 19.26 31.81 -10.79
N GLU A 485 18.03 32.32 -10.88
CA GLU A 485 17.01 31.71 -11.72
C GLU A 485 17.36 31.88 -13.21
N VAL A 486 17.22 30.80 -13.98
CA VAL A 486 17.45 30.78 -15.43
C VAL A 486 16.21 30.24 -16.13
N ARG A 487 15.96 30.75 -17.35
CA ARG A 487 14.89 30.22 -18.19
C ARG A 487 15.16 28.80 -18.66
N GLU A 488 16.41 28.52 -19.00
CA GLU A 488 16.90 27.23 -19.49
C GLU A 488 18.34 27.00 -19.01
N PHE A 489 18.73 25.73 -18.84
CA PHE A 489 20.13 25.40 -18.56
C PHE A 489 21.01 25.59 -19.81
N GLU A 490 22.29 25.91 -19.59
CA GLU A 490 23.26 26.06 -20.69
C GLU A 490 23.45 24.76 -21.46
N ASP A 491 23.57 23.63 -20.75
CA ASP A 491 23.42 22.30 -21.33
C ASP A 491 22.00 21.77 -21.04
N PRO A 492 21.13 21.65 -22.06
CA PRO A 492 19.78 21.12 -21.90
C PRO A 492 19.74 19.72 -21.29
N LYS A 493 20.80 18.91 -21.44
CA LYS A 493 20.88 17.56 -20.85
C LYS A 493 20.83 17.58 -19.33
N THR A 494 21.17 18.72 -18.71
CA THR A 494 21.08 18.96 -17.26
C THR A 494 19.65 18.74 -16.73
N ASN A 495 18.61 18.92 -17.57
CA ASN A 495 17.23 18.75 -17.13
C ASN A 495 16.93 17.32 -16.63
N ALA A 496 17.50 16.27 -17.24
CA ALA A 496 17.23 14.86 -16.87
C ALA A 496 17.67 14.48 -15.46
N PRO A 497 18.94 14.68 -15.05
CA PRO A 497 19.34 14.42 -13.67
C PRO A 497 18.63 15.37 -12.69
N VAL A 498 18.46 16.65 -13.01
CA VAL A 498 17.88 17.63 -12.09
C VAL A 498 16.42 17.34 -11.73
N ILE A 499 15.58 16.88 -12.67
CA ILE A 499 14.19 16.52 -12.33
C ILE A 499 14.13 15.34 -11.35
N LEU A 500 14.95 14.30 -11.57
CA LEU A 500 14.98 13.13 -10.67
C LEU A 500 15.54 13.51 -9.29
N GLN A 501 16.63 14.27 -9.26
CA GLN A 501 17.25 14.74 -8.02
C GLN A 501 16.26 15.55 -7.18
N SER A 502 15.56 16.50 -7.81
CA SER A 502 14.61 17.35 -7.10
C SER A 502 13.41 16.57 -6.57
N GLN A 503 12.83 15.67 -7.40
CA GLN A 503 11.76 14.78 -6.95
C GLN A 503 12.21 13.91 -5.77
N PHE A 504 13.38 13.28 -5.83
CA PHE A 504 13.80 12.36 -4.77
C PHE A 504 14.34 13.08 -3.52
N LEU A 505 14.89 14.29 -3.65
CA LEU A 505 15.25 15.13 -2.50
C LEU A 505 14.00 15.57 -1.75
N ASN A 506 12.91 15.85 -2.48
CA ASN A 506 11.60 16.07 -1.89
C ASN A 506 11.17 14.88 -1.03
N TYR A 507 11.30 13.66 -1.57
CA TYR A 507 10.94 12.43 -0.90
C TYR A 507 11.75 12.24 0.38
N ARG A 508 13.08 12.40 0.28
CA ARG A 508 14.02 12.31 1.40
C ARG A 508 13.68 13.30 2.51
N VAL A 509 13.52 14.58 2.18
CA VAL A 509 13.26 15.64 3.17
C VAL A 509 12.01 15.32 3.98
N ARG A 510 10.93 14.95 3.30
CA ARG A 510 9.64 14.73 3.94
C ARG A 510 9.60 13.40 4.68
N SER A 511 10.20 12.33 4.14
CA SER A 511 10.36 11.07 4.87
C SER A 511 11.23 11.24 6.12
N SER A 512 12.31 12.02 6.07
CA SER A 512 13.12 12.31 7.26
C SER A 512 12.34 13.10 8.30
N GLY A 513 11.48 14.03 7.88
CA GLY A 513 10.55 14.74 8.77
C GLY A 513 9.55 13.82 9.47
N ILE A 514 9.03 12.81 8.76
CA ILE A 514 8.15 11.77 9.32
C ILE A 514 8.88 10.93 10.38
N LEU A 515 10.14 10.58 10.12
CA LEU A 515 10.94 9.69 10.95
C LEU A 515 11.65 10.38 12.14
N ALA A 516 11.70 11.71 12.18
CA ALA A 516 12.36 12.46 13.24
C ALA A 516 11.68 12.22 14.61
N SER A 517 12.41 11.97 15.70
CA SER A 517 11.78 11.77 17.02
C SER A 517 11.30 13.10 17.64
N GLU A 518 10.23 13.07 18.45
CA GLU A 518 9.76 14.26 19.18
C GLU A 518 10.82 14.85 20.13
N GLN A 519 11.79 14.04 20.59
CA GLN A 519 12.88 14.49 21.47
C GLN A 519 13.77 15.56 20.83
N HIS A 520 13.74 15.74 19.50
CA HIS A 520 14.50 16.79 18.82
C HIS A 520 13.82 18.18 18.80
N LYS A 521 12.53 18.30 19.15
CA LYS A 521 11.83 19.60 19.08
C LYS A 521 11.98 20.46 20.34
N ASP A 522 12.24 19.86 21.50
CA ASP A 522 12.47 20.63 22.75
C ASP A 522 13.83 21.36 22.79
N CYS A 523 14.77 21.00 21.92
CA CYS A 523 16.03 21.73 21.77
C CYS A 523 15.90 23.00 20.91
N ALA A 524 14.82 23.17 20.14
CA ALA A 524 14.62 24.35 19.29
C ALA A 524 13.91 25.52 20.00
N SER A 525 13.26 25.27 21.15
CA SER A 525 12.58 26.29 21.96
C SER A 525 13.46 26.91 23.07
N ALA A 526 14.65 26.36 23.32
CA ALA A 526 15.59 26.87 24.33
C ALA A 526 16.62 27.87 23.75
N SER A 527 16.19 28.84 22.96
CA SER A 527 17.00 30.02 22.62
C SER A 527 16.71 31.19 23.57
N SER A 528 16.92 30.99 24.87
CA SER A 528 17.01 32.11 25.81
C SER A 528 17.60 31.66 27.16
N LYS A 529 18.88 32.06 27.38
CA LYS A 529 19.65 32.20 28.65
C LYS A 529 20.87 31.29 28.81
N THR A 530 22.00 31.79 28.30
CA THR A 530 23.37 31.83 28.86
C THR A 530 23.79 30.84 29.98
N ASN A 531 24.81 30.00 29.75
CA ASN A 531 26.21 30.17 30.20
C ASN A 531 27.02 28.86 30.15
N GLY A 532 28.22 28.91 29.54
CA GLY A 532 29.40 28.17 29.99
C GLY A 532 29.61 26.72 29.51
N HIS A 533 30.62 26.53 28.65
CA HIS A 533 31.46 25.33 28.47
C HIS A 533 30.75 23.98 28.21
N GLY A 534 30.57 23.63 26.94
CA GLY A 534 30.29 22.26 26.51
C GLY A 534 30.55 22.12 25.00
N GLY A 535 31.35 21.14 24.59
CA GLY A 535 31.73 20.92 23.20
C GLY A 535 30.51 20.76 22.30
N ALA A 536 30.56 21.38 21.12
CA ALA A 536 29.55 21.20 20.09
C ALA A 536 29.51 19.72 19.69
N THR A 537 28.50 19.00 20.18
CA THR A 537 28.14 17.71 19.59
C THR A 537 27.72 17.99 18.15
N ALA A 538 28.32 17.26 17.19
CA ALA A 538 27.97 17.39 15.79
C ALA A 538 26.46 17.20 15.61
N PRO A 539 25.80 17.95 14.69
CA PRO A 539 24.37 17.73 14.43
C PRO A 539 24.16 16.27 14.03
N GLU A 540 23.29 15.60 14.77
CA GLU A 540 22.93 14.21 14.54
C GLU A 540 22.32 14.07 13.13
N ALA A 541 22.73 13.03 12.39
CA ALA A 541 22.30 12.86 11.01
C ALA A 541 20.76 12.71 10.94
N PRO A 542 20.08 13.32 9.96
CA PRO A 542 18.63 13.21 9.83
C PRO A 542 18.23 11.74 9.66
N ALA A 543 17.15 11.32 10.33
CA ALA A 543 16.64 9.96 10.25
C ALA A 543 16.36 9.57 8.78
N THR A 544 16.83 8.38 8.38
CA THR A 544 16.70 7.87 7.01
C THR A 544 15.83 6.62 6.96
N LEU A 545 15.24 6.37 5.79
CA LEU A 545 14.61 5.10 5.48
C LEU A 545 15.67 4.00 5.48
N LYS A 546 15.33 2.82 6.01
CA LYS A 546 16.24 1.65 5.97
C LYS A 546 16.29 1.03 4.59
N ARG A 547 15.13 0.95 3.95
CA ARG A 547 14.94 0.50 2.56
C ARG A 547 13.61 0.99 2.02
N VAL A 548 13.49 0.97 0.70
CA VAL A 548 12.21 1.26 0.02
C VAL A 548 11.86 0.20 -1.01
N PHE A 549 10.58 -0.12 -1.12
CA PHE A 549 10.03 -0.91 -2.19
C PHE A 549 9.61 0.02 -3.33
N ALA A 550 10.06 -0.21 -4.56
CA ALA A 550 9.70 0.62 -5.70
C ALA A 550 8.73 -0.12 -6.65
N VAL A 551 7.60 0.52 -6.95
CA VAL A 551 6.58 0.00 -7.87
C VAL A 551 6.15 1.08 -8.88
N GLY A 552 5.32 0.71 -9.84
CA GLY A 552 4.85 1.60 -10.90
C GLY A 552 5.74 1.59 -12.16
N GLY A 553 5.27 2.24 -13.23
CA GLY A 553 5.89 2.14 -14.55
C GLY A 553 7.33 2.64 -14.59
N ALA A 554 7.63 3.73 -13.89
CA ALA A 554 9.00 4.27 -13.84
C ALA A 554 9.94 3.44 -12.97
N ALA A 555 9.42 2.56 -12.10
CA ALA A 555 10.28 1.66 -11.34
C ALA A 555 10.99 0.64 -12.23
N ALA A 556 10.51 0.38 -13.46
CA ALA A 556 11.21 -0.49 -14.41
C ALA A 556 12.53 0.10 -14.95
N ASN A 557 12.76 1.40 -14.79
CA ASN A 557 13.95 2.09 -15.29
C ASN A 557 15.08 2.09 -14.24
N LEU A 558 16.18 1.39 -14.53
CA LEU A 558 17.30 1.23 -13.59
C LEU A 558 18.02 2.54 -13.27
N SER A 559 18.16 3.46 -14.22
CA SER A 559 18.82 4.76 -14.00
C SER A 559 18.00 5.62 -13.03
N ILE A 560 16.67 5.56 -13.13
CA ILE A 560 15.74 6.21 -12.18
C ILE A 560 15.86 5.56 -10.80
N ILE A 561 15.81 4.23 -10.72
CA ILE A 561 15.87 3.49 -9.46
C ILE A 561 17.22 3.64 -8.74
N GLN A 562 18.33 3.64 -9.47
CA GLN A 562 19.64 3.90 -8.90
C GLN A 562 19.74 5.33 -8.35
N THR A 563 19.18 6.32 -9.07
CA THR A 563 19.13 7.71 -8.59
C THR A 563 18.26 7.84 -7.34
N LEU A 564 17.13 7.12 -7.26
CA LEU A 564 16.29 7.04 -6.06
C LEU A 564 17.08 6.49 -4.86
N SER A 565 17.79 5.37 -5.06
CA SER A 565 18.61 4.75 -4.02
C SER A 565 19.70 5.70 -3.51
N ASP A 566 20.45 6.32 -4.41
CA ASP A 566 21.49 7.29 -4.05
C ASP A 566 20.93 8.51 -3.29
N VAL A 567 19.78 9.04 -3.72
CA VAL A 567 19.21 10.25 -3.10
C VAL A 567 18.65 9.93 -1.73
N LEU A 568 17.89 8.85 -1.57
CA LEU A 568 17.32 8.43 -0.29
C LEU A 568 18.39 7.90 0.69
N GLY A 569 19.48 7.36 0.16
CA GLY A 569 20.57 6.77 0.96
C GLY A 569 20.21 5.39 1.52
N CYS A 570 19.36 4.63 0.83
CA CYS A 570 18.92 3.31 1.26
C CYS A 570 18.76 2.35 0.07
N GLU A 571 18.68 1.06 0.35
CA GLU A 571 18.39 0.04 -0.66
C GLU A 571 17.02 0.28 -1.31
N VAL A 572 16.95 0.05 -2.63
CA VAL A 572 15.68 -0.01 -3.35
C VAL A 572 15.43 -1.46 -3.73
N CYS A 573 14.23 -1.90 -3.36
CA CYS A 573 13.77 -3.26 -3.43
C CYS A 573 12.60 -3.38 -4.42
N LYS A 574 12.41 -4.54 -5.04
CA LYS A 574 11.19 -4.87 -5.79
C LYS A 574 10.57 -6.19 -5.34
N PRO A 575 9.23 -6.28 -5.28
CA PRO A 575 8.55 -7.57 -5.25
C PRO A 575 8.75 -8.29 -6.59
N PHE A 576 9.07 -9.58 -6.57
CA PHE A 576 9.28 -10.39 -7.77
C PHE A 576 8.14 -11.42 -7.95
N VAL A 577 7.54 -11.47 -9.13
CA VAL A 577 6.51 -12.45 -9.53
C VAL A 577 6.95 -13.06 -10.88
N GLU A 578 7.02 -14.40 -10.96
CA GLU A 578 7.21 -15.10 -12.24
C GLU A 578 5.86 -15.23 -12.97
N ASP A 579 5.82 -14.89 -14.26
CA ASP A 579 4.69 -15.24 -15.14
C ASP A 579 4.68 -16.77 -15.35
N GLN A 580 3.56 -17.43 -15.04
CA GLN A 580 3.32 -18.80 -15.49
C GLN A 580 2.96 -18.77 -16.97
N ASP A 581 3.95 -19.02 -17.84
CA ASP A 581 3.64 -19.44 -19.21
C ASP A 581 3.07 -20.86 -19.21
N GLN A 582 2.16 -21.04 -20.15
CA GLN A 582 1.10 -22.03 -20.22
C GLN A 582 1.60 -23.35 -20.82
N ASP A 583 2.08 -24.27 -19.98
CA ASP A 583 2.39 -25.66 -20.37
C ASP A 583 1.29 -26.59 -19.86
N ASP A 584 0.10 -26.51 -20.48
CA ASP A 584 -0.95 -27.54 -20.38
C ASP A 584 -1.79 -27.54 -21.67
N ALA A 585 -1.14 -27.88 -22.78
CA ALA A 585 -1.83 -28.27 -24.01
C ALA A 585 -0.91 -29.21 -24.81
N ASP A 586 -0.80 -30.46 -24.38
CA ASP A 586 -0.46 -31.59 -25.27
C ASP A 586 -0.75 -32.93 -24.56
N ALA A 587 -2.03 -33.31 -24.55
CA ALA A 587 -2.45 -34.70 -24.40
C ALA A 587 -3.85 -34.85 -25.02
N ASP A 588 -3.91 -35.13 -26.33
CA ASP A 588 -4.67 -36.27 -26.88
C ASP A 588 -4.87 -36.16 -28.41
N GLY A 589 -4.40 -37.19 -29.12
CA GLY A 589 -5.20 -37.86 -30.15
C GLY A 589 -5.05 -37.45 -31.61
N ASP A 590 -4.23 -38.23 -32.33
CA ASP A 590 -4.38 -38.68 -33.74
C ASP A 590 -5.59 -38.19 -34.56
N ASN A 591 -5.37 -37.77 -35.82
CA ASN A 591 -5.40 -38.68 -36.99
C ASN A 591 -5.36 -37.94 -38.36
N HIS A 592 -4.44 -38.40 -39.23
CA HIS A 592 -4.51 -38.54 -40.71
C HIS A 592 -4.77 -37.34 -41.65
N GLY A 593 -3.95 -37.23 -42.71
CA GLY A 593 -4.44 -36.67 -44.01
C GLY A 593 -3.48 -35.97 -44.98
N VAL A 594 -2.35 -36.60 -45.34
CA VAL A 594 -1.65 -36.66 -46.65
C VAL A 594 -1.88 -35.60 -47.77
N ALA A 595 -0.74 -35.14 -48.31
CA ALA A 595 -0.38 -34.68 -49.67
C ALA A 595 -0.31 -33.16 -49.97
N ALA A 596 0.64 -32.62 -50.75
CA ALA A 596 1.97 -32.99 -51.27
C ALA A 596 2.47 -31.83 -52.17
N ILE A 597 3.80 -31.63 -52.28
CA ILE A 597 4.57 -31.13 -53.46
C ILE A 597 4.54 -29.59 -53.73
N THR A 598 5.64 -28.81 -53.83
CA THR A 598 7.10 -29.03 -54.00
C THR A 598 7.93 -27.75 -53.78
N ASP A 599 9.16 -27.95 -53.24
CA ASP A 599 10.49 -27.31 -53.41
C ASP A 599 10.67 -25.77 -53.41
N ASP A 600 11.69 -25.16 -52.78
CA ASP A 600 13.09 -25.61 -52.65
C ASP A 600 13.84 -25.00 -51.44
N PHE A 601 14.93 -25.66 -51.09
CA PHE A 601 15.87 -25.53 -49.99
C PHE A 601 16.55 -24.15 -49.80
N SER A 602 16.43 -23.57 -48.60
CA SER A 602 17.60 -23.13 -47.80
C SER A 602 17.20 -22.93 -46.33
N LYS A 603 17.86 -23.66 -45.43
CA LYS A 603 17.58 -23.71 -43.99
C LYS A 603 18.54 -22.78 -43.22
N LYS A 604 17.99 -22.16 -42.17
CA LYS A 604 18.62 -21.72 -40.91
C LYS A 604 19.45 -20.42 -40.96
N VAL A 605 18.87 -19.33 -40.46
CA VAL A 605 19.05 -18.77 -39.09
C VAL A 605 18.26 -17.45 -39.06
N SER A 606 17.05 -17.52 -38.53
CA SER A 606 16.22 -16.34 -38.23
C SER A 606 15.26 -16.75 -37.12
N VAL A 607 15.77 -16.85 -35.89
CA VAL A 607 14.93 -17.06 -34.72
C VAL A 607 14.44 -15.69 -34.26
N ASN A 608 13.15 -15.48 -34.51
CA ASN A 608 12.32 -14.40 -34.01
C ASN A 608 12.55 -14.18 -32.51
N VAL A 609 13.07 -13.00 -32.18
CA VAL A 609 12.94 -12.41 -30.85
C VAL A 609 11.46 -12.04 -30.67
N LYS A 610 10.66 -12.97 -30.13
CA LYS A 610 9.34 -12.61 -29.59
C LYS A 610 9.57 -11.74 -28.35
N LYS A 611 9.15 -10.48 -28.43
CA LYS A 611 9.00 -9.57 -27.29
C LYS A 611 8.15 -10.25 -26.22
N ALA A 612 8.77 -10.73 -25.15
CA ALA A 612 8.07 -11.04 -23.92
C ALA A 612 7.52 -9.71 -23.37
N ASN A 613 6.19 -9.57 -23.37
CA ASN A 613 5.52 -8.49 -22.67
C ASN A 613 5.75 -8.70 -21.17
N LYS A 614 6.78 -8.07 -20.60
CA LYS A 614 6.90 -7.91 -19.15
C LYS A 614 5.74 -7.04 -18.67
N LYS A 615 4.66 -7.65 -18.19
CA LYS A 615 3.68 -6.95 -17.36
C LYS A 615 4.25 -6.94 -15.94
N ASN A 616 4.29 -5.77 -15.31
CA ASN A 616 4.35 -5.73 -13.85
C ASN A 616 3.16 -6.56 -13.35
N ALA A 617 3.36 -7.42 -12.36
CA ALA A 617 2.24 -8.10 -11.71
C ALA A 617 1.34 -7.03 -11.07
N ASP A 618 0.32 -6.58 -11.81
CA ASP A 618 -0.80 -5.78 -11.32
C ASP A 618 -1.69 -6.71 -10.49
N PHE A 619 -1.13 -7.19 -9.40
CA PHE A 619 -1.82 -7.98 -8.43
C PHE A 619 -2.74 -7.07 -7.60
N ASN A 620 -3.96 -7.50 -7.26
CA ASN A 620 -4.87 -6.66 -6.51
C ASN A 620 -4.45 -6.56 -5.02
N SER A 621 -3.49 -5.68 -4.76
CA SER A 621 -2.85 -5.49 -3.44
C SER A 621 -3.87 -5.28 -2.32
N CYS A 622 -4.92 -4.50 -2.57
CA CYS A 622 -5.94 -4.15 -1.59
C CYS A 622 -6.78 -5.35 -1.16
N SER A 623 -7.34 -6.13 -2.10
CA SER A 623 -8.14 -7.31 -1.76
C SER A 623 -7.31 -8.40 -1.09
N VAL A 624 -6.00 -8.45 -1.32
CA VAL A 624 -5.15 -9.42 -0.64
C VAL A 624 -4.71 -9.02 0.72
N ALA A 625 -4.39 -7.76 0.93
CA ALA A 625 -4.23 -7.28 2.29
C ALA A 625 -5.51 -7.50 3.12
N ALA A 626 -6.69 -7.33 2.53
CA ALA A 626 -7.95 -7.68 3.16
C ALA A 626 -8.01 -9.20 3.50
N ALA A 627 -7.63 -10.09 2.58
CA ALA A 627 -7.54 -11.52 2.87
C ALA A 627 -6.51 -11.84 3.98
N TYR A 628 -5.40 -11.11 4.05
CA TYR A 628 -4.41 -11.23 5.14
C TYR A 628 -5.04 -10.85 6.48
N LYS A 629 -5.78 -9.72 6.56
CA LYS A 629 -6.53 -9.34 7.77
C LYS A 629 -7.55 -10.41 8.17
N ALA A 630 -8.25 -10.99 7.19
CA ALA A 630 -9.22 -12.05 7.43
C ALA A 630 -8.58 -13.30 8.06
N LYS A 631 -7.43 -13.75 7.52
CA LYS A 631 -6.65 -14.85 8.09
C LYS A 631 -6.14 -14.52 9.48
N TRP A 632 -5.67 -13.29 9.68
CA TRP A 632 -5.13 -12.86 10.97
C TRP A 632 -6.18 -12.92 12.07
N ALA A 633 -7.36 -12.34 11.83
CA ALA A 633 -8.49 -12.41 12.76
C ALA A 633 -8.93 -13.86 13.05
N TYR A 634 -9.00 -14.70 12.00
CA TYR A 634 -9.31 -16.13 12.16
C TYR A 634 -8.29 -16.86 13.04
N MET A 635 -6.98 -16.68 12.79
CA MET A 635 -5.93 -17.34 13.57
C MET A 635 -5.92 -16.90 15.03
N ARG A 636 -6.17 -15.61 15.30
CA ARG A 636 -6.30 -15.09 16.67
C ARG A 636 -7.47 -15.72 17.40
N LEU A 637 -8.66 -15.74 16.77
CA LEU A 637 -9.84 -16.39 17.35
C LEU A 637 -9.59 -17.89 17.60
N PHE A 638 -9.03 -18.59 16.62
CA PHE A 638 -8.73 -20.02 16.71
C PHE A 638 -7.75 -20.32 17.86
N ASN A 639 -6.66 -19.57 17.97
CA ASN A 639 -5.67 -19.72 19.04
C ASN A 639 -6.30 -19.45 20.42
N ALA A 640 -7.13 -18.42 20.55
CA ALA A 640 -7.83 -18.10 21.80
C ALA A 640 -8.79 -19.23 22.22
N GLN A 641 -9.57 -19.77 21.28
CA GLN A 641 -10.48 -20.88 21.55
C GLN A 641 -9.74 -22.17 21.95
N HIS A 642 -8.60 -22.47 21.29
CA HIS A 642 -7.75 -23.61 21.67
C HIS A 642 -7.14 -23.45 23.07
N ALA A 643 -6.66 -22.25 23.40
CA ALA A 643 -6.14 -21.97 24.73
C ALA A 643 -7.19 -22.17 25.83
N MET A 644 -8.44 -21.75 25.61
CA MET A 644 -9.53 -21.97 26.56
C MET A 644 -9.87 -23.45 26.75
N LYS A 645 -9.93 -24.23 25.66
CA LYS A 645 -10.26 -25.67 25.70
C LYS A 645 -9.19 -26.51 26.40
N HIS A 646 -7.92 -26.17 26.26
CA HIS A 646 -6.80 -26.93 26.84
C HIS A 646 -6.26 -26.36 28.16
N GLY A 647 -6.61 -25.12 28.53
CA GLY A 647 -6.21 -24.48 29.79
C GLY A 647 -7.03 -24.87 31.03
N HIS A 648 -8.08 -25.67 30.89
CA HIS A 648 -8.96 -26.11 32.00
C HIS A 648 -8.70 -27.55 32.48
N SER A 649 -7.61 -28.20 32.05
CA SER A 649 -7.28 -29.58 32.41
C SER A 649 -6.06 -29.68 33.33
N THR A 650 -6.03 -28.94 34.45
CA THR A 650 -5.09 -29.19 35.55
C THR A 650 -5.67 -28.77 36.90
N THR A 651 -6.74 -29.44 37.35
CA THR A 651 -7.03 -29.58 38.79
C THR A 651 -7.93 -30.80 39.00
N THR A 652 -7.33 -31.98 39.09
CA THR A 652 -7.70 -33.03 40.05
C THR A 652 -6.66 -34.15 40.02
N ASP A 653 -6.30 -34.59 41.23
CA ASP A 653 -5.53 -35.77 41.61
C ASP A 653 -4.00 -35.68 41.66
N GLY A 654 -3.49 -36.08 42.83
CA GLY A 654 -2.14 -35.84 43.32
C GLY A 654 -1.10 -36.91 42.95
N HIS A 655 0.12 -36.61 43.41
CA HIS A 655 1.32 -37.46 43.43
C HIS A 655 1.87 -37.95 42.07
N GLU A 656 2.89 -37.24 41.56
CA GLU A 656 4.29 -37.69 41.48
C GLU A 656 5.10 -36.85 40.47
N SER A 657 6.39 -36.70 40.75
CA SER A 657 7.37 -35.88 40.05
C SER A 657 7.73 -36.39 38.65
N ALA A 658 7.67 -35.54 37.62
CA ALA A 658 8.55 -35.59 36.46
C ALA A 658 8.43 -34.30 35.61
N THR A 659 9.53 -33.55 35.55
CA THR A 659 9.95 -32.59 34.50
C THR A 659 8.84 -31.85 33.72
N GLU A 660 8.63 -30.58 34.07
CA GLU A 660 7.89 -29.59 33.27
C GLU A 660 8.49 -29.44 31.87
N ALA A 661 7.92 -30.15 30.89
CA ALA A 661 7.87 -29.65 29.53
C ALA A 661 6.71 -28.66 29.46
N THR A 662 7.00 -27.38 29.68
CA THR A 662 6.07 -26.28 29.42
C THR A 662 5.69 -26.30 27.93
N MET A 663 4.54 -26.88 27.61
CA MET A 663 3.91 -26.73 26.30
C MET A 663 3.73 -25.22 26.04
N PRO A 664 4.22 -24.67 24.92
CA PRO A 664 4.09 -23.25 24.66
C PRO A 664 2.60 -22.93 24.49
N THR A 665 2.06 -22.12 25.40
CA THR A 665 0.82 -21.40 25.16
C THR A 665 0.97 -20.68 23.82
N ARG A 666 0.17 -21.04 22.81
CA ARG A 666 0.22 -20.39 21.49
C ARG A 666 -0.14 -18.92 21.71
N LYS A 667 0.88 -18.07 21.77
CA LYS A 667 0.76 -16.63 22.01
C LYS A 667 -0.16 -16.00 20.95
N ASP A 668 -0.81 -14.90 21.33
CA ASP A 668 -1.49 -14.02 20.36
C ASP A 668 -0.52 -13.69 19.22
N ILE A 669 -0.87 -14.03 17.98
CA ILE A 669 0.02 -13.94 16.82
C ILE A 669 -0.08 -12.52 16.25
N SER A 670 1.05 -11.83 16.10
CA SER A 670 1.06 -10.53 15.39
C SER A 670 0.79 -10.74 13.90
N PHE A 671 0.33 -9.68 13.22
CA PHE A 671 0.09 -9.73 11.78
C PHE A 671 1.39 -10.06 11.03
N GLU A 672 2.49 -9.43 11.41
CA GLU A 672 3.80 -9.61 10.78
C GLU A 672 4.34 -11.03 10.99
N ASN A 673 4.13 -11.61 12.19
CA ASN A 673 4.48 -13.01 12.44
C ASN A 673 3.61 -13.96 11.60
N MET A 674 2.30 -13.72 11.50
CA MET A 674 1.41 -14.53 10.65
C MET A 674 1.88 -14.54 9.19
N VAL A 675 2.28 -13.38 8.67
CA VAL A 675 2.73 -13.25 7.28
C VAL A 675 4.12 -13.88 7.11
N SER A 676 5.10 -13.53 7.95
CA SER A 676 6.48 -14.05 7.87
C SER A 676 6.59 -15.57 8.17
N GLU A 677 5.75 -16.11 9.04
CA GLU A 677 5.72 -17.54 9.36
C GLU A 677 5.07 -18.39 8.25
N SER A 678 4.40 -17.80 7.25
CA SER A 678 3.89 -18.59 6.13
C SER A 678 5.03 -19.33 5.43
N LYS A 679 4.95 -20.67 5.41
CA LYS A 679 5.92 -21.53 4.72
C LYS A 679 5.98 -21.20 3.24
N HIS A 680 4.91 -20.67 2.62
CA HIS A 680 4.97 -20.19 1.25
C HIS A 680 5.62 -18.83 1.14
N ILE A 681 5.38 -17.85 2.02
CA ILE A 681 6.20 -16.63 1.98
C ILE A 681 7.67 -17.04 2.08
N ARG A 682 8.05 -17.91 3.01
CA ARG A 682 9.42 -18.49 3.06
C ARG A 682 9.84 -19.37 1.87
N ARG A 683 8.93 -19.99 1.11
CA ARG A 683 9.24 -20.88 -0.05
C ARG A 683 9.16 -20.17 -1.40
N LEU A 684 8.30 -19.18 -1.59
CA LEU A 684 8.40 -18.12 -2.58
C LEU A 684 9.80 -17.50 -2.43
N ARG A 685 10.15 -17.07 -1.22
CA ARG A 685 11.49 -16.57 -0.86
C ARG A 685 12.64 -17.54 -1.22
N ARG A 686 12.49 -18.86 -0.99
CA ARG A 686 13.55 -19.87 -1.23
C ARG A 686 13.58 -20.54 -2.61
N ARG A 687 12.44 -20.74 -3.28
CA ARG A 687 12.37 -21.36 -4.63
C ARG A 687 12.85 -20.38 -5.70
N ILE A 688 12.62 -19.09 -5.48
CA ILE A 688 13.20 -17.99 -6.26
C ILE A 688 14.75 -18.02 -6.17
N ALA A 689 15.31 -18.26 -4.98
CA ALA A 689 16.76 -18.38 -4.79
C ALA A 689 17.39 -19.61 -5.47
N LYS A 690 16.70 -20.76 -5.49
CA LYS A 690 17.27 -22.05 -5.97
C LYS A 690 17.36 -22.17 -7.50
N ARG A 691 16.64 -21.35 -8.27
CA ARG A 691 16.66 -21.36 -9.75
C ARG A 691 17.65 -20.36 -10.37
N MET A 692 18.27 -19.48 -9.57
CA MET A 692 19.31 -18.53 -10.01
C MET A 692 20.72 -19.13 -10.14
N HIS A 693 20.91 -20.43 -9.89
CA HIS A 693 22.15 -21.14 -10.24
C HIS A 693 22.19 -21.72 -11.66
N ILE A 694 21.25 -21.35 -12.53
CA ILE A 694 21.38 -21.57 -13.98
C ILE A 694 21.08 -20.26 -14.71
N SER A 695 22.02 -19.32 -14.61
CA SER A 695 22.42 -18.37 -15.69
C SER A 695 23.35 -17.28 -15.13
N SER A 696 24.41 -17.68 -14.42
CA SER A 696 25.62 -16.88 -14.37
C SER A 696 26.50 -17.25 -15.57
N PHE A 697 27.09 -16.22 -16.17
CA PHE A 697 27.93 -16.21 -17.34
C PHE A 697 28.88 -17.43 -17.49
N SER A 698 28.77 -18.14 -18.62
CA SER A 698 29.89 -18.85 -19.22
C SER A 698 30.55 -17.95 -20.26
N SER A 699 31.76 -17.52 -19.92
CA SER A 699 32.74 -16.89 -20.80
C SER A 699 33.04 -17.75 -22.03
N ASN A 700 32.97 -17.17 -23.24
CA ASN A 700 33.66 -17.71 -24.41
C ASN A 700 34.52 -16.62 -25.05
N VAL A 701 35.76 -16.53 -24.56
CA VAL A 701 36.91 -16.01 -25.30
C VAL A 701 37.75 -17.22 -25.72
N SER A 702 38.20 -17.19 -26.98
CA SER A 702 39.26 -18.03 -27.58
C SER A 702 38.91 -19.45 -28.05
N ALA A 703 38.82 -19.61 -29.37
CA ALA A 703 39.79 -20.41 -30.15
C ALA A 703 39.57 -20.27 -31.67
N ALA A 704 40.56 -19.72 -32.39
CA ALA A 704 41.05 -20.24 -33.67
C ALA A 704 42.16 -19.33 -34.21
N SER A 705 43.40 -19.65 -33.88
CA SER A 705 44.57 -19.27 -34.67
C SER A 705 44.87 -20.34 -35.72
N THR A 706 45.36 -19.89 -36.87
CA THR A 706 46.06 -20.63 -37.94
C THR A 706 45.21 -21.23 -39.06
N LEU A 707 45.09 -20.49 -40.16
CA LEU A 707 45.30 -21.02 -41.50
C LEU A 707 45.71 -19.90 -42.46
N THR A 708 46.76 -20.21 -43.20
CA THR A 708 47.60 -19.40 -44.07
C THR A 708 46.96 -19.08 -45.44
N THR A 709 47.33 -17.91 -45.99
CA THR A 709 47.80 -17.62 -47.36
C THR A 709 47.10 -16.47 -48.11
N ASN A 710 47.95 -15.61 -48.68
CA ASN A 710 47.83 -14.84 -49.92
C ASN A 710 46.92 -13.59 -49.99
N SER A 711 47.58 -12.43 -49.95
CA SER A 711 47.91 -11.59 -51.13
C SER A 711 47.49 -10.10 -51.09
N THR A 712 48.45 -9.27 -51.52
CA THR A 712 48.38 -7.88 -52.04
C THR A 712 48.00 -6.75 -51.07
N ALA A 713 48.99 -5.93 -50.64
CA ALA A 713 49.43 -4.65 -51.23
C ALA A 713 48.41 -3.52 -50.97
N THR A 714 48.70 -2.37 -50.35
CA THR A 714 49.68 -1.31 -50.68
C THR A 714 49.54 -0.27 -49.52
N ALA A 715 50.58 0.10 -48.77
CA ALA A 715 51.50 1.23 -48.97
C ALA A 715 51.28 2.48 -48.07
N MET A 716 52.40 2.88 -47.42
CA MET A 716 52.81 4.21 -46.91
C MET A 716 52.13 4.77 -45.64
N GLY A 717 52.83 5.31 -44.64
CA GLY A 717 54.27 5.55 -44.44
C GLY A 717 54.51 6.55 -43.29
N GLY A 718 55.72 6.51 -42.68
CA GLY A 718 56.35 7.59 -41.90
C GLY A 718 56.11 7.55 -40.38
N ALA A 719 57.00 7.05 -39.50
CA ALA A 719 58.41 7.34 -39.19
C ALA A 719 58.62 8.45 -38.13
N GLY A 720 59.31 8.09 -37.02
CA GLY A 720 60.41 8.91 -36.49
C GLY A 720 60.53 9.15 -34.97
N GLY A 721 61.52 8.52 -34.33
CA GLY A 721 62.38 9.07 -33.26
C GLY A 721 61.94 8.82 -31.81
N ALA A 722 62.53 7.96 -30.95
CA ALA A 722 63.91 7.54 -30.60
C ALA A 722 64.63 8.37 -29.51
N ALA A 723 64.74 7.78 -28.29
CA ALA A 723 65.88 7.82 -27.34
C ALA A 723 65.52 6.87 -26.17
N ARG A 724 66.14 5.70 -25.86
CA ARG A 724 67.54 5.26 -25.59
C ARG A 724 68.20 6.04 -24.44
N LEU A 725 68.88 5.46 -23.43
CA LEU A 725 69.15 4.07 -22.98
C LEU A 725 69.98 4.15 -21.67
N GLY A 726 69.93 3.11 -20.82
CA GLY A 726 71.01 2.71 -19.89
C GLY A 726 70.52 2.53 -18.45
N GLY A 727 70.69 1.42 -17.74
CA GLY A 727 71.47 0.16 -17.81
C GLY A 727 71.54 -0.32 -16.34
N PHE A 728 71.47 -1.58 -15.91
CA PHE A 728 72.31 -2.77 -16.14
C PHE A 728 71.64 -3.90 -15.29
N LEU A 729 71.22 -5.04 -15.84
CA LEU A 729 71.91 -6.36 -15.90
C LEU A 729 71.86 -7.24 -14.63
N GLY A 730 71.20 -8.39 -14.77
CA GLY A 730 71.26 -9.58 -13.90
C GLY A 730 70.37 -10.71 -14.43
N MET A 731 70.91 -11.58 -15.29
CA MET A 731 70.33 -12.88 -15.73
C MET A 731 70.27 -13.84 -14.52
N THR A 732 69.35 -14.82 -14.41
CA THR A 732 69.37 -16.10 -15.16
C THR A 732 68.05 -16.87 -15.10
N SER A 733 67.88 -17.73 -16.11
CA SER A 733 66.88 -18.79 -16.30
C SER A 733 66.46 -19.59 -15.06
N ALA A 734 65.22 -19.44 -14.63
CA ALA A 734 64.39 -20.46 -13.97
C ALA A 734 62.94 -19.99 -13.80
N ASP A 735 62.29 -19.55 -14.89
CA ASP A 735 60.86 -19.22 -14.90
C ASP A 735 60.17 -20.05 -15.99
N ALA A 736 59.92 -21.31 -15.67
CA ALA A 736 59.02 -22.18 -16.42
C ALA A 736 58.65 -23.45 -15.64
N THR A 737 58.31 -23.36 -14.34
CA THR A 737 57.61 -24.44 -13.58
C THR A 737 57.17 -24.05 -12.15
N ALA A 738 56.86 -22.78 -11.89
CA ALA A 738 56.30 -22.34 -10.60
C ALA A 738 55.12 -21.37 -10.79
N SER A 739 54.10 -21.82 -11.53
CA SER A 739 52.84 -21.08 -11.72
C SER A 739 51.64 -22.04 -11.87
N ALA A 740 51.73 -23.24 -11.29
CA ALA A 740 50.66 -24.24 -11.37
C ALA A 740 50.34 -24.92 -10.02
N SER A 741 50.88 -24.42 -8.90
CA SER A 741 50.59 -24.99 -7.56
C SER A 741 50.29 -23.94 -6.47
N ALA A 742 50.00 -22.69 -6.85
CA ALA A 742 49.54 -21.64 -5.92
C ALA A 742 48.10 -21.17 -6.23
N PHE A 743 47.40 -21.88 -7.11
CA PHE A 743 46.01 -21.58 -7.50
C PHE A 743 45.01 -22.67 -7.06
N GLU A 744 45.49 -23.67 -6.31
CA GLU A 744 44.68 -24.80 -5.80
C GLU A 744 44.59 -24.86 -4.25
N SER A 745 45.04 -23.82 -3.53
CA SER A 745 44.94 -23.76 -2.05
C SER A 745 44.28 -22.49 -1.52
N ALA A 746 43.41 -21.86 -2.31
CA ALA A 746 42.61 -20.69 -1.89
C ALA A 746 41.12 -20.85 -2.27
N LEU A 747 40.64 -22.10 -2.30
CA LEU A 747 39.24 -22.46 -2.55
C LEU A 747 38.61 -23.25 -1.40
N ASP A 748 39.24 -23.25 -0.23
CA ASP A 748 38.62 -23.65 1.03
C ASP A 748 38.75 -22.44 1.98
N ASP A 749 37.63 -22.05 2.60
CA ASP A 749 37.42 -20.87 3.46
C ASP A 749 37.08 -19.55 2.73
N GLU A 750 35.82 -19.44 2.29
CA GLU A 750 34.86 -18.44 2.78
C GLU A 750 33.52 -18.67 2.07
N ASP A 751 32.64 -19.44 2.70
CA ASP A 751 31.20 -19.38 2.42
C ASP A 751 30.70 -17.98 2.81
N GLU A 752 30.83 -17.00 1.90
CA GLU A 752 30.05 -15.77 1.98
C GLU A 752 28.56 -16.14 1.81
N GLU A 753 27.86 -16.24 2.94
CA GLU A 753 26.41 -16.21 3.03
C GLU A 753 25.91 -14.96 2.28
N VAL A 754 25.52 -15.11 1.02
CA VAL A 754 24.68 -14.13 0.34
C VAL A 754 23.37 -14.08 1.12
N ASP A 755 23.18 -13.02 1.90
CA ASP A 755 22.01 -12.72 2.71
C ASP A 755 20.79 -12.49 1.80
N ALA A 756 20.28 -13.57 1.19
CA ALA A 756 19.02 -13.62 0.48
C ALA A 756 17.88 -13.64 1.49
N GLN A 757 17.78 -12.57 2.27
CA GLN A 757 16.61 -12.28 3.08
C GLN A 757 15.42 -12.06 2.15
N GLU A 758 14.47 -12.98 2.27
CA GLU A 758 13.07 -12.59 2.23
C GLU A 758 12.39 -12.23 0.89
N GLY A 759 12.80 -12.77 -0.27
CA GLY A 759 11.90 -12.77 -1.48
C GLY A 759 11.58 -11.36 -1.99
N VAL A 760 12.48 -10.47 -1.63
CA VAL A 760 12.61 -9.09 -2.02
C VAL A 760 13.95 -9.02 -2.72
N VAL A 761 13.96 -8.52 -3.96
CA VAL A 761 15.22 -8.36 -4.68
C VAL A 761 15.68 -6.93 -4.49
N VAL A 762 16.87 -6.75 -3.91
CA VAL A 762 17.57 -5.45 -3.95
C VAL A 762 17.95 -5.18 -5.40
N VAL A 763 17.35 -4.16 -5.99
CA VAL A 763 17.55 -3.78 -7.40
C VAL A 763 18.45 -2.55 -7.57
N ALA A 764 18.71 -1.82 -6.49
CA ALA A 764 19.73 -0.80 -6.40
C ALA A 764 20.18 -0.62 -4.95
N SER A 765 21.48 -0.40 -4.78
CA SER A 765 22.10 -0.06 -3.50
C SER A 765 22.71 1.34 -3.59
N PRO A 766 22.69 2.11 -2.50
CA PRO A 766 23.11 3.50 -2.53
C PRO A 766 24.63 3.60 -2.75
N ARG A 767 25.06 4.44 -3.70
CA ARG A 767 26.49 4.72 -3.90
C ARG A 767 26.95 5.77 -2.89
N GLU A 768 27.89 5.41 -2.01
CA GLU A 768 28.29 6.23 -0.85
C GLU A 768 28.63 7.69 -1.22
N GLU A 769 29.47 7.89 -2.23
CA GLU A 769 29.86 9.23 -2.70
C GLU A 769 28.66 10.07 -3.17
N ARG A 770 27.71 9.43 -3.87
CA ARG A 770 26.49 10.08 -4.38
C ARG A 770 25.55 10.41 -3.23
N THR A 771 25.36 9.50 -2.29
CA THR A 771 24.54 9.71 -1.10
C THR A 771 25.07 10.86 -0.25
N ALA A 772 26.39 10.92 -0.04
CA ALA A 772 27.04 12.01 0.68
C ALA A 772 26.90 13.35 -0.04
N MET A 773 26.96 13.36 -1.38
CA MET A 773 26.68 14.55 -2.19
C MET A 773 25.25 15.04 -1.98
N TYR A 774 24.24 14.17 -2.04
CA TYR A 774 22.84 14.56 -1.83
C TYR A 774 22.57 15.01 -0.41
N ALA A 775 23.19 14.39 0.60
CA ALA A 775 23.09 14.81 1.99
C ALA A 775 23.48 16.29 2.17
N ARG A 776 24.57 16.73 1.51
CA ARG A 776 25.02 18.14 1.53
C ARG A 776 24.08 19.10 0.79
N ARG A 777 23.23 18.60 -0.12
CA ARG A 777 22.29 19.40 -0.92
C ARG A 777 20.91 19.57 -0.27
N VAL A 778 20.58 18.82 0.78
CA VAL A 778 19.25 18.85 1.41
C VAL A 778 18.82 20.27 1.80
N GLN A 779 19.64 20.97 2.59
CA GLN A 779 19.32 22.33 3.07
C GLN A 779 19.22 23.33 1.91
N TRP A 780 20.12 23.21 0.93
CA TRP A 780 20.11 24.05 -0.28
C TRP A 780 18.85 23.84 -1.10
N TRP A 781 18.46 22.58 -1.31
CA TRP A 781 17.23 22.22 -2.00
C TRP A 781 15.99 22.75 -1.28
N GLN A 782 15.89 22.60 0.05
CA GLN A 782 14.77 23.11 0.84
C GLN A 782 14.62 24.63 0.72
N ALA A 783 15.74 25.37 0.81
CA ALA A 783 15.72 26.82 0.67
C ALA A 783 15.32 27.26 -0.76
N LEU A 784 15.75 26.53 -1.80
CA LEU A 784 15.31 26.79 -3.17
C LEU A 784 13.84 26.43 -3.40
N GLU A 785 13.32 25.36 -2.78
CA GLU A 785 11.91 24.98 -2.86
C GLU A 785 11.04 26.11 -2.29
N GLN A 786 11.37 26.61 -1.09
CA GLN A 786 10.65 27.74 -0.48
C GLN A 786 10.64 28.97 -1.38
N ARG A 787 11.79 29.30 -1.99
CA ARG A 787 11.91 30.45 -2.89
C ARG A 787 11.09 30.27 -4.17
N ALA A 788 11.07 29.05 -4.72
CA ALA A 788 10.27 28.70 -5.89
C ALA A 788 8.77 28.80 -5.59
N VAL A 789 8.30 28.19 -4.49
CA VAL A 789 6.90 28.26 -4.05
C VAL A 789 6.44 29.70 -3.80
N GLN A 790 7.25 30.52 -3.12
CA GLN A 790 6.92 31.93 -2.90
C GLN A 790 6.76 32.70 -4.22
N ALA A 791 7.60 32.40 -5.21
CA ALA A 791 7.48 32.96 -6.56
C ALA A 791 6.22 32.47 -7.30
N SER A 792 5.80 31.21 -7.12
CA SER A 792 4.55 30.67 -7.66
C SER A 792 3.32 31.36 -7.07
N ILE A 793 3.27 31.50 -5.73
CA ILE A 793 2.15 32.14 -5.02
C ILE A 793 2.02 33.61 -5.41
N SER A 794 3.15 34.33 -5.48
CA SER A 794 3.15 35.77 -5.81
C SER A 794 2.63 36.01 -7.23
N GLU A 795 2.93 35.12 -8.18
CA GLU A 795 2.44 35.23 -9.56
C GLU A 795 0.95 34.88 -9.68
N GLN A 796 0.47 33.85 -8.95
CA GLN A 796 -0.95 33.51 -8.89
C GLN A 796 -1.79 34.63 -8.24
N GLY A 797 -1.26 35.31 -7.22
CA GLY A 797 -1.90 36.46 -6.58
C GLY A 797 -1.95 37.73 -7.45
N VAL A 798 -1.23 37.77 -8.58
CA VAL A 798 -1.31 38.85 -9.58
C VAL A 798 -2.29 38.51 -10.71
N GLN A 799 -2.64 37.22 -10.88
CA GLN A 799 -3.59 36.74 -11.90
C GLN A 799 -5.04 36.63 -11.40
N ASN A 800 -5.24 36.49 -10.08
CA ASN A 800 -6.55 36.60 -9.41
C ASN A 800 -6.80 38.04 -8.97
#